data_AF-A0A497SZS6-F1
#
_entry.id   AF-A0A497SZS6-F1
#
_cell.length_a   1.000
_cell.length_b   1.000
_cell.length_c   1.000
_cell.angle_alpha   90.00
_cell.angle_beta   90.00
_cell.angle_gamma   90.00
#
_symmetry.space_group_name_H-M   'P 1'
#
loop_
_entity.id
_entity.type
_entity.pdbx_description
1 polymer ?
#
loop_
_entity_poly.entity_id
_entity_poly.type
_entity_poly.pdbx_seq_one_letter_code
_entity_poly.pdbx_strand_id
1 'polypeptide(L)'
;MPKCPLCGKELVFVRSPNIFKCTNPSCELYNIEERLDILNDIAKTTINKGYSRSLKSDKEPDYSQVEEPYEPPPAPPIYPTGSIHGFVWHENIYYYDTKKKVGIPNTKVYILGTGFETKTNAEGFYKLTGIPPGTYTLRIEHYEPFNPFAPNGYYSHEHKIRVYPNRANEYNFELKPIPLPTKKPEKPEKGYHIISPFTERKTIRGKIPAPFFKRRCPICGHRTLVEEYDENTGEIYFRCTNPKCESNKKGERITLKKVKLHGGRIPIFGWRSRERANKRRVYEKRLDELRERYHKGEIDYDKFLEERKKIENQIWHKDSRVTKGIITRFGGPIDYFSRRWGPEVAKGIPVAALIGIGAVVSISLKNYYFFFAFLSWALNVLVPSPDSGTFEEGPMGWGHVLPWAQGGSHAGFAWLKSITKVTSIILFALAFKNMGDMFNIFFILTCLMGYFMLKIQYNPKYPGEFIESLLRFGVLGCYFIPFQIFAVIFNSYVLAAMAFAFFAIPPMPETTAGNISEILARGLSGQTAYYEMFDKLLFLILMFFALIGSGSLGGIPLIGDFFKTGWELTGTLKYTFIYFWLIATIGGFFSPARERPYTGVLMLGGATVIYGIGPGSQEIGSALLGQWWPTVHNTVESVMKPVSQVFSQLSQTFGTAFTLLTNPVGYATQLMNATYAKNPTGKTGAFGVDFDSFDISPVFVKQPYTVSVILKNDGAADAKNLMVFLSAGVKAPKQEKGAFKAAEWSKPITIEGLGIKNCEGQKSSGANNNWAGEQWEKIKSWFAKLFGREPQGNEICEQTRSKLTKQDIWQVTFMSTGITCDAVINYNLRKKFIPFNVTVMYDYESNSNLKIEFVSNEEWEKLIRTGEINRRLRFIQSECSSAPVKLSIGTPGLKNPLKEDQEFYIGINLGNEDRYGQIVKIDEITLNLPKEFSENFDITDCTFEKTQQNNRIVWKGLP
;
A
#
# COMPACT_ATOMS: atom_id res chain seq x y z
N MET A 1 10.47 43.59 14.37
CA MET A 1 10.86 42.39 15.15
C MET A 1 9.78 42.09 16.18
N PRO A 2 9.50 40.81 16.51
CA PRO A 2 8.55 40.51 17.58
C PRO A 2 9.05 41.13 18.90
N LYS A 3 8.15 41.71 19.68
CA LYS A 3 8.45 42.25 21.02
C LYS A 3 8.17 41.18 22.06
N CYS A 4 9.05 41.07 23.05
CA CYS A 4 8.90 40.14 24.18
C CYS A 4 7.59 40.47 24.92
N PRO A 5 6.67 39.51 25.10
CA PRO A 5 5.37 39.79 25.73
C PRO A 5 5.50 40.13 27.23
N LEU A 6 6.60 39.75 27.89
CA LEU A 6 6.82 40.02 29.31
C LEU A 6 7.44 41.39 29.58
N CYS A 7 8.20 41.97 28.66
CA CYS A 7 8.92 43.23 28.92
C CYS A 7 8.90 44.24 27.76
N GLY A 8 8.22 43.94 26.65
CA GLY A 8 8.04 44.84 25.50
C GLY A 8 9.29 45.16 24.67
N LYS A 9 10.45 44.61 25.02
CA LYS A 9 11.72 44.81 24.29
C LYS A 9 11.86 43.85 23.12
N GLU A 10 12.76 44.17 22.19
CA GLU A 10 12.92 43.40 20.96
C GLU A 10 13.45 41.99 21.25
N LEU A 11 12.86 41.01 20.57
CA LEU A 11 13.37 39.65 20.53
C LEU A 11 14.36 39.52 19.37
N VAL A 12 15.54 38.99 19.66
CA VAL A 12 16.57 38.70 18.67
C VAL A 12 16.46 37.23 18.27
N PHE A 13 16.52 36.98 16.96
CA PHE A 13 16.47 35.63 16.40
C PHE A 13 17.80 34.92 16.67
N VAL A 14 17.74 33.74 17.31
CA VAL A 14 18.95 32.99 17.69
C VAL A 14 19.11 31.73 16.83
N ARG A 15 18.02 31.07 16.42
CA ARG A 15 18.10 29.83 15.62
C ARG A 15 16.82 29.44 14.89
N SER A 16 16.96 28.66 13.81
CA SER A 16 15.84 28.06 13.07
C SER A 16 15.44 26.69 13.63
N PRO A 17 14.12 26.36 13.77
CA PRO A 17 12.98 27.17 13.39
C PRO A 17 12.44 28.00 14.58
N ASN A 18 12.51 29.33 14.43
CA ASN A 18 11.81 30.38 15.20
C ASN A 18 12.12 30.47 16.71
N ILE A 19 13.38 30.27 17.11
CA ILE A 19 13.82 30.51 18.49
C ILE A 19 14.26 31.95 18.66
N PHE A 20 13.67 32.62 19.66
CA PHE A 20 13.90 34.03 19.97
C PHE A 20 14.44 34.19 21.39
N LYS A 21 15.34 35.17 21.58
CA LYS A 21 15.90 35.54 22.88
C LYS A 21 15.59 37.00 23.20
N CYS A 22 15.21 37.29 24.44
CA CYS A 22 14.94 38.66 24.86
C CYS A 22 16.25 39.45 25.02
N THR A 23 16.26 40.70 24.58
CA THR A 23 17.43 41.59 24.69
C THR A 23 17.58 42.26 26.05
N ASN A 24 16.57 42.17 26.91
CA ASN A 24 16.57 42.84 28.21
C ASN A 24 17.10 41.94 29.34
N PRO A 25 18.26 42.23 29.97
CA PRO A 25 18.89 41.37 30.98
C PRO A 25 18.04 41.07 32.21
N SER A 26 17.11 41.97 32.54
CA SER A 26 16.20 41.85 33.68
C SER A 26 14.89 41.11 33.36
N CYS A 27 14.72 40.63 32.14
CA CYS A 27 13.57 39.80 31.75
C CYS A 27 13.86 38.32 32.03
N GLU A 28 12.90 37.58 32.59
CA GLU A 28 13.05 36.12 32.84
C GLU A 28 13.40 35.33 31.57
N LEU A 29 12.96 35.81 30.40
CA LEU A 29 13.26 35.23 29.09
C LEU A 29 14.63 35.65 28.51
N TYR A 30 15.46 36.38 29.26
CA TYR A 30 16.79 36.78 28.79
C TYR A 30 17.73 35.59 28.63
N ASN A 31 17.63 34.59 29.51
CA ASN A 31 18.48 33.40 29.50
C ASN A 31 17.77 32.16 28.96
N ILE A 32 16.56 32.32 28.41
CA ILE A 32 15.71 31.21 27.96
C ILE A 32 15.46 31.37 26.47
N GLU A 33 15.80 30.33 25.71
CA GLU A 33 15.57 30.22 24.27
C GLU A 33 14.26 29.50 24.02
N GLU A 34 13.23 30.22 23.57
CA GLU A 34 11.91 29.62 23.29
C GLU A 34 11.41 29.93 21.88
N ARG A 35 10.53 29.05 21.39
CA ARG A 35 9.85 29.27 20.12
C ARG A 35 8.72 30.29 20.25
N LEU A 36 8.48 31.02 19.17
CA LEU A 36 7.47 32.09 19.10
C LEU A 36 6.04 31.61 19.44
N ASP A 37 5.69 30.37 19.10
CA ASP A 37 4.40 29.75 19.44
C ASP A 37 4.26 29.51 20.95
N ILE A 38 5.33 29.03 21.62
CA ILE A 38 5.37 28.84 23.08
C ILE A 38 5.30 30.18 23.81
N LEU A 39 6.04 31.19 23.35
CA LEU A 39 6.01 32.55 23.93
C LEU A 39 4.60 33.16 23.90
N ASN A 40 3.83 32.90 22.84
CA ASN A 40 2.45 33.36 22.74
C ASN A 40 1.51 32.63 23.71
N ASP A 41 1.76 31.35 23.99
CA ASP A 41 0.99 30.57 24.97
C ASP A 41 1.37 30.93 26.42
N ILE A 42 2.65 31.21 26.71
CA ILE A 42 3.09 31.77 27.99
C ILE A 42 2.43 33.12 28.24
N ALA A 43 2.41 34.01 27.25
CA ALA A 43 1.73 35.31 27.37
C ALA A 43 0.25 35.16 27.74
N LYS A 44 -0.46 34.21 27.11
CA LYS A 44 -1.87 33.91 27.44
C LYS A 44 -2.07 33.30 28.82
N THR A 45 -1.10 32.52 29.32
CA THR A 45 -1.21 31.89 30.64
C THR A 45 -0.82 32.84 31.78
N THR A 46 0.16 33.74 31.57
CA THR A 46 0.58 34.72 32.58
C THR A 46 -0.46 35.83 32.78
N ILE A 47 -1.18 36.24 31.73
CA ILE A 47 -2.30 37.19 31.84
C ILE A 47 -3.48 36.60 32.66
N ASN A 48 -3.66 35.29 32.63
CA ASN A 48 -4.77 34.60 33.32
C ASN A 48 -4.47 34.14 34.75
N LYS A 49 -3.26 34.39 35.28
CA LYS A 49 -2.90 34.06 36.68
C LYS A 49 -2.52 35.31 37.47
N GLY A 50 -3.51 36.15 37.75
CA GLY A 50 -3.44 37.03 38.91
C GLY A 50 -3.96 36.30 40.15
N TYR A 51 -3.11 36.08 41.17
CA TYR A 51 -3.37 36.56 42.55
C TYR A 51 -2.26 36.17 43.55
N SER A 52 -1.85 37.19 44.31
CA SER A 52 -1.48 37.22 45.74
C SER A 52 -0.38 36.34 46.33
N ARG A 53 0.68 36.99 46.83
CA ARG A 53 1.20 36.72 48.18
C ARG A 53 1.85 37.96 48.80
N SER A 54 1.33 38.34 49.95
CA SER A 54 1.78 39.43 50.82
C SER A 54 3.09 39.10 51.54
N LEU A 55 4.04 40.03 51.56
CA LEU A 55 5.08 40.14 52.60
C LEU A 55 5.32 41.63 52.90
N LYS A 56 5.36 41.94 54.20
CA LYS A 56 5.46 43.28 54.79
C LYS A 56 6.92 43.77 54.89
N SER A 57 7.03 45.10 54.96
CA SER A 57 7.91 45.93 55.82
C SER A 57 9.22 46.53 55.23
N ASP A 58 9.17 47.88 55.25
CA ASP A 58 10.18 48.90 55.63
C ASP A 58 11.33 49.30 54.68
N LYS A 59 11.17 50.46 54.00
CA LYS A 59 11.94 51.72 54.17
C LYS A 59 11.79 52.69 52.97
N GLU A 60 11.61 53.97 53.31
CA GLU A 60 11.73 55.27 52.58
C GLU A 60 12.57 55.39 51.28
N PRO A 61 12.48 56.49 50.47
CA PRO A 61 11.81 57.79 50.72
C PRO A 61 10.94 58.37 49.57
N ASP A 62 10.27 59.46 49.96
CA ASP A 62 9.60 60.50 49.18
C ASP A 62 10.44 61.12 48.04
N TYR A 63 9.85 61.26 46.85
CA TYR A 63 10.02 62.42 45.97
C TYR A 63 8.74 62.62 45.13
N SER A 64 7.91 63.54 45.61
CA SER A 64 6.97 64.35 44.83
C SER A 64 7.45 64.68 43.40
N GLN A 65 6.65 64.33 42.38
CA GLN A 65 6.41 65.17 41.18
C GLN A 65 5.01 64.92 40.61
N VAL A 66 4.36 66.03 40.29
CA VAL A 66 3.05 66.16 39.65
C VAL A 66 3.23 65.84 38.17
N GLU A 67 2.52 64.83 37.65
CA GLU A 67 2.32 64.65 36.21
C GLU A 67 0.81 64.57 35.92
N GLU A 68 0.41 65.35 34.91
CA GLU A 68 -0.95 65.64 34.47
C GLU A 68 -1.66 64.40 33.87
N PRO A 69 -3.01 64.41 33.80
CA PRO A 69 -3.77 63.29 33.25
C PRO A 69 -3.60 63.21 31.72
N TYR A 70 -3.02 62.12 31.23
CA TYR A 70 -2.98 61.79 29.80
C TYR A 70 -4.31 61.15 29.37
N GLU A 71 -5.13 61.87 28.59
CA GLU A 71 -6.31 61.31 27.95
C GLU A 71 -5.91 60.30 26.85
N PRO A 72 -6.59 59.14 26.75
CA PRO A 72 -6.28 58.15 25.71
C PRO A 72 -6.64 58.67 24.32
N PRO A 73 -5.83 58.37 23.29
CA PRO A 73 -6.08 58.84 21.93
C PRO A 73 -7.39 58.28 21.35
N PRO A 74 -8.12 59.08 20.54
CA PRO A 74 -9.41 58.69 19.98
C PRO A 74 -9.28 57.44 19.11
N ALA A 75 -10.24 56.52 19.25
CA ALA A 75 -10.31 55.29 18.48
C ALA A 75 -10.37 55.59 16.96
N PRO A 76 -9.65 54.82 16.12
CA PRO A 76 -9.62 55.06 14.68
C PRO A 76 -11.01 54.90 14.04
N PRO A 77 -11.34 55.69 13.01
CA PRO A 77 -12.64 55.64 12.35
C PRO A 77 -12.90 54.28 11.70
N ILE A 78 -14.04 53.67 12.02
CA ILE A 78 -14.50 52.42 11.41
C ILE A 78 -14.97 52.73 9.98
N TYR A 79 -14.16 52.39 8.98
CA TYR A 79 -14.57 52.49 7.58
C TYR A 79 -15.52 51.34 7.21
N PRO A 80 -16.64 51.61 6.53
CA PRO A 80 -17.57 50.55 6.12
C PRO A 80 -16.89 49.63 5.09
N THR A 81 -16.87 48.33 5.36
CA THR A 81 -16.30 47.32 4.46
C THR A 81 -17.38 46.65 3.60
N GLY A 82 -17.00 46.10 2.45
CA GLY A 82 -17.86 45.31 1.57
C GLY A 82 -17.54 43.82 1.60
N SER A 83 -18.35 43.02 0.90
CA SER A 83 -18.09 41.60 0.68
C SER A 83 -18.25 41.22 -0.79
N ILE A 84 -17.55 40.17 -1.21
CA ILE A 84 -17.66 39.56 -2.53
C ILE A 84 -18.07 38.10 -2.34
N HIS A 85 -18.96 37.60 -3.18
CA HIS A 85 -19.31 36.17 -3.24
C HIS A 85 -19.69 35.76 -4.67
N GLY A 86 -19.78 34.46 -4.91
CA GLY A 86 -20.26 33.91 -6.18
C GLY A 86 -19.87 32.46 -6.37
N PHE A 87 -20.03 31.95 -7.59
CA PHE A 87 -19.78 30.57 -7.98
C PHE A 87 -18.73 30.48 -9.08
N VAL A 88 -17.93 29.40 -9.04
CA VAL A 88 -16.99 29.02 -10.11
C VAL A 88 -17.44 27.69 -10.71
N TRP A 89 -17.79 27.71 -11.98
CA TRP A 89 -18.30 26.56 -12.73
C TRP A 89 -17.38 26.10 -13.86
N HIS A 90 -17.56 24.86 -14.29
CA HIS A 90 -16.97 24.34 -15.51
C HIS A 90 -17.67 24.90 -16.75
N GLU A 91 -16.92 25.39 -17.74
CA GLU A 91 -17.47 25.84 -19.02
C GLU A 91 -18.15 24.65 -19.74
N ASN A 92 -19.42 24.82 -20.14
CA ASN A 92 -20.19 23.86 -20.94
C ASN A 92 -20.45 22.46 -20.36
N ILE A 93 -20.37 22.27 -19.03
CA ILE A 93 -20.72 20.98 -18.39
C ILE A 93 -21.87 21.16 -17.39
N TYR A 94 -22.90 20.33 -17.57
CA TYR A 94 -24.12 20.33 -16.77
C TYR A 94 -24.36 18.93 -16.20
N TYR A 95 -24.88 18.86 -14.97
CA TYR A 95 -25.47 17.64 -14.44
C TYR A 95 -26.68 17.24 -15.31
N TYR A 96 -26.67 16.01 -15.84
CA TYR A 96 -27.63 15.54 -16.84
C TYR A 96 -29.09 15.54 -16.34
N ASP A 97 -29.27 15.32 -15.05
CA ASP A 97 -30.56 15.21 -14.36
C ASP A 97 -31.19 16.56 -14.02
N THR A 98 -30.38 17.55 -13.61
CA THR A 98 -30.85 18.81 -13.04
C THR A 98 -30.61 20.02 -13.95
N LYS A 99 -29.86 19.84 -15.05
CA LYS A 99 -29.32 20.94 -15.88
C LYS A 99 -28.57 22.02 -15.07
N LYS A 100 -28.11 21.69 -13.85
CA LYS A 100 -27.28 22.58 -13.03
C LYS A 100 -25.83 22.51 -13.51
N LYS A 101 -25.14 23.65 -13.53
CA LYS A 101 -23.72 23.71 -13.87
C LYS A 101 -22.88 23.00 -12.82
N VAL A 102 -21.81 22.33 -13.25
CA VAL A 102 -20.89 21.63 -12.34
C VAL A 102 -19.96 22.65 -11.67
N GLY A 103 -20.03 22.76 -10.35
CA GLY A 103 -19.13 23.59 -9.55
C GLY A 103 -17.72 23.01 -9.46
N ILE A 104 -16.71 23.88 -9.44
CA ILE A 104 -15.30 23.47 -9.33
C ILE A 104 -14.83 23.69 -7.89
N PRO A 105 -14.62 22.63 -7.09
CA PRO A 105 -14.20 22.74 -5.70
C PRO A 105 -12.73 23.15 -5.54
N ASN A 106 -12.36 23.65 -4.36
CA ASN A 106 -10.97 24.00 -4.00
C ASN A 106 -10.26 25.00 -4.94
N THR A 107 -11.01 25.72 -5.76
CA THR A 107 -10.47 26.79 -6.62
C THR A 107 -10.08 27.97 -5.76
N LYS A 108 -8.83 28.45 -5.91
CA LYS A 108 -8.31 29.60 -5.18
C LYS A 108 -8.83 30.88 -5.81
N VAL A 109 -9.47 31.74 -5.01
CA VAL A 109 -9.99 33.05 -5.43
C VAL A 109 -9.35 34.11 -4.55
N TYR A 110 -8.64 35.07 -5.15
CA TYR A 110 -7.94 36.11 -4.41
C TYR A 110 -7.92 37.45 -5.15
N ILE A 111 -7.74 38.53 -4.40
CA ILE A 111 -7.68 39.89 -4.93
C ILE A 111 -6.22 40.31 -5.10
N LEU A 112 -5.81 40.59 -6.34
CA LEU A 112 -4.44 41.00 -6.65
C LEU A 112 -4.07 42.30 -5.92
N GLY A 113 -2.86 42.32 -5.37
CA GLY A 113 -2.33 43.45 -4.61
C GLY A 113 -2.87 43.58 -3.18
N THR A 114 -3.60 42.58 -2.68
CA THR A 114 -4.11 42.55 -1.29
C THR A 114 -3.85 41.18 -0.65
N GLY A 115 -4.14 41.04 0.65
CA GLY A 115 -4.08 39.77 1.37
C GLY A 115 -5.40 38.97 1.39
N PHE A 116 -6.43 39.40 0.66
CA PHE A 116 -7.74 38.74 0.68
C PHE A 116 -7.78 37.54 -0.27
N GLU A 117 -7.90 36.34 0.29
CA GLU A 117 -8.04 35.08 -0.45
C GLU A 117 -9.06 34.13 0.20
N THR A 118 -9.64 33.26 -0.62
CA THR A 118 -10.56 32.19 -0.20
C THR A 118 -10.49 31.02 -1.18
N LYS A 119 -11.16 29.92 -0.85
CA LYS A 119 -11.31 28.76 -1.74
C LYS A 119 -12.78 28.43 -1.97
N THR A 120 -13.11 27.90 -3.14
CA THR A 120 -14.46 27.42 -3.43
C THR A 120 -14.80 26.14 -2.66
N ASN A 121 -16.06 25.99 -2.26
CA ASN A 121 -16.59 24.76 -1.64
C ASN A 121 -16.92 23.68 -2.69
N ALA A 122 -17.53 22.56 -2.27
CA ALA A 122 -17.95 21.45 -3.14
C ALA A 122 -18.86 21.86 -4.32
N GLU A 123 -19.63 22.93 -4.16
CA GLU A 123 -20.57 23.45 -5.16
C GLU A 123 -19.96 24.55 -6.02
N GLY A 124 -18.69 24.89 -5.81
CA GLY A 124 -18.00 25.99 -6.49
C GLY A 124 -18.25 27.37 -5.88
N PHE A 125 -18.93 27.47 -4.73
CA PHE A 125 -19.23 28.74 -4.07
C PHE A 125 -18.04 29.31 -3.29
N TYR A 126 -17.80 30.62 -3.38
CA TYR A 126 -16.78 31.34 -2.62
C TYR A 126 -17.32 32.64 -1.99
N LYS A 127 -16.68 33.09 -0.90
CA LYS A 127 -17.00 34.35 -0.22
C LYS A 127 -15.76 35.01 0.39
N LEU A 128 -15.60 36.31 0.19
CA LEU A 128 -14.59 37.20 0.78
C LEU A 128 -15.29 38.35 1.52
N THR A 129 -14.88 38.64 2.75
CA THR A 129 -15.50 39.67 3.62
C THR A 129 -14.47 40.66 4.13
N GLY A 130 -14.92 41.86 4.52
CA GLY A 130 -14.03 42.86 5.14
C GLY A 130 -13.19 43.65 4.13
N ILE A 131 -13.61 43.70 2.86
CA ILE A 131 -12.82 44.33 1.80
C ILE A 131 -13.13 45.83 1.78
N PRO A 132 -12.12 46.72 1.85
CA PRO A 132 -12.34 48.15 1.72
C PRO A 132 -13.01 48.49 0.38
N PRO A 133 -13.94 49.45 0.33
CA PRO A 133 -14.56 49.86 -0.93
C PRO A 133 -13.52 50.32 -1.95
N GLY A 134 -13.65 49.89 -3.20
CA GLY A 134 -12.65 50.17 -4.22
C GLY A 134 -12.81 49.32 -5.48
N THR A 135 -11.98 49.60 -6.48
CA THR A 135 -11.88 48.79 -7.71
C THR A 135 -10.69 47.84 -7.57
N TYR A 136 -10.93 46.57 -7.78
CA TYR A 136 -9.93 45.51 -7.60
C TYR A 136 -9.88 44.58 -8.81
N THR A 137 -8.83 43.77 -8.91
CA THR A 137 -8.74 42.66 -9.87
C THR A 137 -8.80 41.35 -9.11
N LEU A 138 -9.83 40.55 -9.37
CA LEU A 138 -10.00 39.22 -8.83
C LEU A 138 -9.28 38.22 -9.74
N ARG A 139 -8.47 37.32 -9.17
CA ARG A 139 -7.81 36.23 -9.89
C ARG A 139 -8.28 34.89 -9.34
N ILE A 140 -8.52 33.95 -10.26
CA ILE A 140 -9.07 32.63 -10.00
C ILE A 140 -8.12 31.58 -10.57
N GLU A 141 -7.65 30.67 -9.72
CA GLU A 141 -6.66 29.65 -10.06
C GLU A 141 -7.06 28.28 -9.51
N HIS A 142 -7.03 27.26 -10.38
CA HIS A 142 -7.28 25.87 -10.02
C HIS A 142 -6.16 25.00 -10.59
N TYR A 143 -5.23 24.59 -9.72
CA TYR A 143 -4.01 23.88 -10.11
C TYR A 143 -4.17 22.35 -10.09
N GLU A 144 -5.25 21.82 -9.51
CA GLU A 144 -5.45 20.38 -9.37
C GLU A 144 -6.20 19.79 -10.58
N PRO A 145 -5.89 18.55 -10.99
CA PRO A 145 -6.71 17.82 -11.96
C PRO A 145 -8.13 17.59 -11.43
N PHE A 146 -9.16 18.01 -12.19
CA PHE A 146 -10.56 17.74 -11.86
C PHE A 146 -11.11 16.61 -12.74
N ASN A 147 -10.71 15.38 -12.44
CA ASN A 147 -11.08 14.20 -13.23
C ASN A 147 -12.57 13.83 -13.05
N PRO A 148 -13.33 13.52 -14.11
CA PRO A 148 -12.94 13.36 -15.52
C PRO A 148 -13.02 14.60 -16.40
N PHE A 149 -13.44 15.74 -15.84
CA PHE A 149 -13.80 16.91 -16.63
C PHE A 149 -12.59 17.73 -17.12
N ALA A 150 -11.59 17.95 -16.28
CA ALA A 150 -10.39 18.74 -16.58
C ALA A 150 -9.11 18.05 -16.03
N PRO A 151 -8.61 17.00 -16.70
CA PRO A 151 -7.47 16.20 -16.22
C PRO A 151 -6.13 16.98 -16.17
N ASN A 152 -6.03 18.11 -16.87
CA ASN A 152 -4.87 18.99 -16.86
C ASN A 152 -5.12 20.31 -16.12
N GLY A 153 -6.23 20.44 -15.37
CA GLY A 153 -6.62 21.68 -14.70
C GLY A 153 -7.26 22.71 -15.64
N TYR A 154 -7.30 23.98 -15.19
CA TYR A 154 -7.95 25.10 -15.89
C TYR A 154 -7.00 26.26 -16.13
N TYR A 155 -7.30 27.08 -17.15
CA TYR A 155 -6.62 28.37 -17.32
C TYR A 155 -6.98 29.34 -16.19
N SER A 156 -6.01 30.12 -15.72
CA SER A 156 -6.25 31.20 -14.76
C SER A 156 -7.15 32.27 -15.37
N HIS A 157 -8.09 32.80 -14.58
CA HIS A 157 -9.00 33.85 -15.02
C HIS A 157 -8.84 35.11 -14.15
N GLU A 158 -8.84 36.29 -14.78
CA GLU A 158 -8.76 37.59 -14.10
C GLU A 158 -9.96 38.46 -14.48
N HIS A 159 -10.55 39.14 -13.50
CA HIS A 159 -11.70 40.00 -13.72
C HIS A 159 -11.66 41.26 -12.84
N LYS A 160 -11.91 42.42 -13.45
CA LYS A 160 -12.00 43.69 -12.71
C LYS A 160 -13.36 43.81 -12.03
N ILE A 161 -13.35 44.08 -10.73
CA ILE A 161 -14.54 44.14 -9.87
C ILE A 161 -14.56 45.45 -9.08
N ARG A 162 -15.74 45.87 -8.63
CA ARG A 162 -15.91 47.06 -7.80
C ARG A 162 -16.67 46.70 -6.52
N VAL A 163 -16.05 46.96 -5.38
CA VAL A 163 -16.61 46.68 -4.05
C VAL A 163 -17.25 47.93 -3.50
N TYR A 164 -18.56 47.87 -3.24
CA TYR A 164 -19.32 48.92 -2.58
C TYR A 164 -19.36 48.71 -1.05
N PRO A 165 -19.34 49.78 -0.25
CA PRO A 165 -19.44 49.68 1.22
C PRO A 165 -20.76 49.04 1.63
N ASN A 166 -20.74 48.19 2.67
CA ASN A 166 -21.93 47.55 3.26
C ASN A 166 -22.79 46.76 2.25
N ARG A 167 -22.23 46.34 1.11
CA ARG A 167 -22.92 45.57 0.09
C ARG A 167 -22.24 44.23 -0.16
N ALA A 168 -23.04 43.19 -0.37
CA ALA A 168 -22.57 41.92 -0.91
C ALA A 168 -22.58 42.00 -2.45
N ASN A 169 -21.40 41.89 -3.05
CA ASN A 169 -21.21 41.99 -4.50
C ASN A 169 -21.07 40.57 -5.06
N GLU A 170 -21.95 40.19 -5.99
CA GLU A 170 -21.97 38.84 -6.59
C GLU A 170 -21.19 38.81 -7.91
N TYR A 171 -20.26 37.87 -8.06
CA TYR A 171 -19.50 37.64 -9.29
C TYR A 171 -19.34 36.15 -9.58
N ASN A 172 -19.92 35.67 -10.68
CA ASN A 172 -19.86 34.26 -11.09
C ASN A 172 -18.87 34.06 -12.25
N PHE A 173 -18.19 32.91 -12.28
CA PHE A 173 -17.12 32.62 -13.24
C PHE A 173 -17.24 31.23 -13.86
N GLU A 174 -16.87 31.13 -15.14
CA GLU A 174 -16.76 29.86 -15.86
C GLU A 174 -15.32 29.65 -16.30
N LEU A 175 -14.71 28.54 -15.89
CA LEU A 175 -13.33 28.21 -16.22
C LEU A 175 -13.26 27.27 -17.42
N LYS A 176 -12.35 27.59 -18.34
CA LYS A 176 -12.06 26.75 -19.51
C LYS A 176 -11.03 25.68 -19.17
N PRO A 177 -11.29 24.39 -19.42
CA PRO A 177 -10.33 23.33 -19.16
C PRO A 177 -9.12 23.44 -20.10
N ILE A 178 -7.94 23.05 -19.60
CA ILE A 178 -6.75 22.94 -20.44
C ILE A 178 -6.90 21.67 -21.31
N PRO A 179 -6.95 21.79 -22.64
CA PRO A 179 -7.18 20.64 -23.52
C PRO A 179 -6.06 19.60 -23.36
N LEU A 180 -6.42 18.32 -23.45
CA LEU A 180 -5.44 17.25 -23.59
C LEU A 180 -4.63 17.52 -24.86
N PRO A 181 -3.29 17.39 -24.83
CA PRO A 181 -2.49 17.46 -26.05
C PRO A 181 -2.99 16.36 -26.97
N THR A 182 -3.71 16.75 -28.03
CA THR A 182 -4.16 15.84 -29.07
C THR A 182 -2.90 15.39 -29.79
N LYS A 183 -2.39 14.22 -29.40
CA LYS A 183 -1.39 13.52 -30.17
C LYS A 183 -2.08 13.15 -31.49
N LYS A 184 -1.97 14.02 -32.50
CA LYS A 184 -2.31 13.68 -33.88
C LYS A 184 -1.52 12.40 -34.16
N PRO A 185 -2.17 11.26 -34.43
CA PRO A 185 -1.42 10.05 -34.74
C PRO A 185 -0.67 10.34 -36.03
N GLU A 186 0.63 10.61 -35.93
CA GLU A 186 1.51 10.54 -37.08
C GLU A 186 1.34 9.15 -37.65
N LYS A 187 0.89 9.14 -38.91
CA LYS A 187 0.72 7.94 -39.72
C LYS A 187 2.04 7.18 -39.65
N PRO A 188 2.09 5.98 -39.04
CA PRO A 188 3.34 5.28 -38.90
C PRO A 188 3.88 5.00 -40.30
N GLU A 189 5.10 5.49 -40.56
CA GLU A 189 5.84 5.07 -41.73
C GLU A 189 5.88 3.54 -41.77
N LYS A 190 5.69 3.00 -42.97
CA LYS A 190 5.60 1.57 -43.23
C LYS A 190 6.90 0.90 -42.79
N GLY A 191 6.87 0.30 -41.60
CA GLY A 191 7.77 -0.79 -41.27
C GLY A 191 8.18 -0.86 -39.82
N TYR A 192 7.33 -1.35 -38.93
CA TYR A 192 7.80 -2.15 -37.79
C TYR A 192 6.83 -3.29 -37.47
N HIS A 193 7.40 -4.49 -37.44
CA HIS A 193 6.80 -5.70 -36.93
C HIS A 193 6.51 -5.56 -35.44
N ILE A 194 5.31 -5.97 -35.01
CA ILE A 194 4.98 -6.14 -33.59
C ILE A 194 5.83 -7.30 -33.05
N ILE A 195 6.81 -6.98 -32.20
CA ILE A 195 7.49 -7.96 -31.34
C ILE A 195 6.65 -8.10 -30.08
N SER A 196 6.05 -9.27 -29.88
CA SER A 196 5.57 -9.72 -28.58
C SER A 196 6.76 -10.15 -27.72
N PRO A 197 6.82 -9.84 -26.41
CA PRO A 197 7.87 -10.32 -25.54
C PRO A 197 7.57 -11.76 -25.15
N PHE A 198 8.10 -12.71 -25.91
CA PHE A 198 8.22 -14.09 -25.47
C PHE A 198 9.57 -14.64 -25.95
N THR A 199 10.52 -14.67 -25.01
CA THR A 199 11.66 -15.59 -24.92
C THR A 199 12.65 -15.67 -26.09
N GLU A 200 13.89 -15.32 -25.77
CA GLU A 200 15.10 -15.71 -26.49
C GLU A 200 15.02 -17.14 -27.05
N ARG A 201 15.09 -17.28 -28.37
CA ARG A 201 15.58 -18.50 -29.01
C ARG A 201 16.72 -18.16 -29.95
N LYS A 202 17.87 -18.72 -29.62
CA LYS A 202 19.06 -18.82 -30.46
C LYS A 202 18.70 -19.17 -31.90
N THR A 203 19.37 -18.45 -32.79
CA THR A 203 19.47 -18.61 -34.24
C THR A 203 19.62 -20.07 -34.67
N ILE A 204 18.53 -20.65 -35.18
CA ILE A 204 18.59 -21.80 -36.09
C ILE A 204 18.26 -21.26 -37.48
N ARG A 205 19.24 -21.33 -38.39
CA ARG A 205 19.04 -21.19 -39.85
C ARG A 205 18.06 -22.29 -40.31
N GLY A 206 16.77 -21.99 -40.27
CA GLY A 206 15.69 -22.83 -40.80
C GLY A 206 15.25 -22.33 -42.17
N LYS A 207 15.38 -23.20 -43.17
CA LYS A 207 14.94 -23.05 -44.56
C LYS A 207 13.61 -22.29 -44.70
N ILE A 208 13.56 -21.41 -45.70
CA ILE A 208 12.34 -20.86 -46.31
C ILE A 208 11.32 -22.01 -46.44
N PRO A 209 10.08 -21.89 -45.93
CA PRO A 209 9.10 -22.95 -46.09
C PRO A 209 8.86 -23.19 -47.58
N ALA A 210 9.05 -24.44 -48.01
CA ALA A 210 8.91 -24.87 -49.39
C ALA A 210 7.56 -24.43 -50.00
N PRO A 211 7.51 -24.09 -51.31
CA PRO A 211 6.29 -23.69 -51.98
C PRO A 211 5.20 -24.75 -51.83
N PHE A 212 4.03 -24.30 -51.41
CA PHE A 212 2.82 -25.09 -51.16
C PHE A 212 2.61 -26.20 -52.19
N PHE A 213 2.48 -27.44 -51.73
CA PHE A 213 2.10 -28.59 -52.56
C PHE A 213 0.83 -28.27 -53.35
N LYS A 214 0.93 -28.19 -54.68
CA LYS A 214 -0.23 -28.09 -55.58
C LYS A 214 -1.16 -29.28 -55.31
N ARG A 215 -2.44 -29.02 -54.99
CA ARG A 215 -3.42 -30.05 -54.61
C ARG A 215 -4.14 -30.61 -55.84
N ARG A 216 -4.56 -31.88 -55.79
CA ARG A 216 -5.32 -32.51 -56.89
C ARG A 216 -6.69 -31.88 -57.01
N CYS A 217 -7.06 -31.43 -58.21
CA CYS A 217 -8.40 -30.98 -58.54
C CYS A 217 -9.36 -32.18 -58.53
N PRO A 218 -10.52 -32.11 -57.85
CA PRO A 218 -11.47 -33.23 -57.79
C PRO A 218 -12.10 -33.56 -59.15
N ILE A 219 -12.06 -32.64 -60.12
CA ILE A 219 -12.67 -32.81 -61.44
C ILE A 219 -11.69 -33.46 -62.43
N CYS A 220 -10.44 -32.98 -62.50
CA CYS A 220 -9.46 -33.48 -63.47
C CYS A 220 -8.37 -34.38 -62.87
N GLY A 221 -8.33 -34.57 -61.55
CA GLY A 221 -7.33 -35.40 -60.86
C GLY A 221 -5.90 -34.84 -60.82
N HIS A 222 -5.56 -33.79 -61.58
CA HIS A 222 -4.22 -33.20 -61.62
C HIS A 222 -3.96 -32.24 -60.46
N ARG A 223 -2.69 -32.15 -60.02
CA ARG A 223 -2.21 -31.23 -58.96
C ARG A 223 -2.16 -29.78 -59.44
N THR A 224 -3.34 -29.17 -59.62
CA THR A 224 -3.49 -27.85 -60.24
C THR A 224 -4.46 -26.93 -59.49
N LEU A 225 -4.89 -27.26 -58.26
CA LEU A 225 -5.68 -26.31 -57.47
C LEU A 225 -4.80 -25.19 -56.92
N VAL A 226 -5.22 -23.94 -57.18
CA VAL A 226 -4.68 -22.73 -56.58
C VAL A 226 -5.76 -22.12 -55.69
N GLU A 227 -5.34 -21.62 -54.53
CA GLU A 227 -6.20 -20.95 -53.56
C GLU A 227 -6.48 -19.52 -54.05
N GLU A 228 -7.75 -19.13 -54.10
CA GLU A 228 -8.21 -17.81 -54.51
C GLU A 228 -9.03 -17.20 -53.37
N TYR A 229 -8.80 -15.92 -53.11
CA TYR A 229 -9.36 -15.20 -51.98
C TYR A 229 -10.46 -14.26 -52.45
N ASP A 230 -11.64 -14.34 -51.83
CA ASP A 230 -12.73 -13.41 -52.12
C ASP A 230 -12.66 -12.19 -51.19
N GLU A 231 -12.34 -11.03 -51.76
CA GLU A 231 -12.15 -9.78 -51.03
C GLU A 231 -13.45 -9.23 -50.40
N ASN A 232 -14.62 -9.68 -50.84
CA ASN A 232 -15.91 -9.17 -50.38
C ASN A 232 -16.49 -9.97 -49.21
N THR A 233 -16.17 -11.27 -49.13
CA THR A 233 -16.73 -12.19 -48.12
C THR A 233 -15.67 -12.70 -47.15
N GLY A 234 -14.38 -12.59 -47.49
CA GLY A 234 -13.29 -13.16 -46.73
C GLY A 234 -13.19 -14.69 -46.85
N GLU A 235 -13.98 -15.30 -47.74
CA GLU A 235 -13.99 -16.73 -47.98
C GLU A 235 -12.86 -17.16 -48.92
N ILE A 236 -12.41 -18.40 -48.71
CA ILE A 236 -11.32 -19.01 -49.46
C ILE A 236 -11.90 -20.04 -50.42
N TYR A 237 -11.67 -19.83 -51.72
CA TYR A 237 -12.08 -20.72 -52.80
C TYR A 237 -10.85 -21.39 -53.43
N PHE A 238 -11.07 -22.46 -54.20
CA PHE A 238 -10.02 -23.06 -55.02
C PHE A 238 -10.40 -23.01 -56.49
N ARG A 239 -9.45 -22.60 -57.34
CA ARG A 239 -9.55 -22.62 -58.79
C ARG A 239 -8.59 -23.63 -59.38
N CYS A 240 -9.04 -24.41 -60.35
CA CYS A 240 -8.14 -25.32 -61.07
C CYS A 240 -7.40 -24.55 -62.17
N THR A 241 -6.07 -24.63 -62.20
CA THR A 241 -5.23 -23.99 -63.23
C THR A 241 -4.91 -24.89 -64.43
N ASN A 242 -5.40 -26.13 -64.45
CA ASN A 242 -5.20 -27.00 -65.61
C ASN A 242 -6.05 -26.51 -66.78
N PRO A 243 -5.47 -26.09 -67.93
CA PRO A 243 -6.22 -25.59 -69.08
C PRO A 243 -7.14 -26.65 -69.71
N LYS A 244 -6.85 -27.95 -69.49
CA LYS A 244 -7.69 -29.06 -69.95
C LYS A 244 -8.85 -29.38 -69.00
N CYS A 245 -8.91 -28.77 -67.81
CA CYS A 245 -9.98 -29.00 -66.83
C CYS A 245 -11.23 -28.19 -67.17
N GLU A 246 -12.39 -28.84 -67.16
CA GLU A 246 -13.68 -28.20 -67.45
C GLU A 246 -14.03 -27.08 -66.45
N SER A 247 -13.69 -27.25 -65.16
CA SER A 247 -13.87 -26.20 -64.14
C SER A 247 -13.00 -24.97 -64.41
N ASN A 248 -11.82 -25.12 -65.02
CA ASN A 248 -11.01 -23.97 -65.40
C ASN A 248 -11.64 -23.21 -66.58
N LYS A 249 -12.09 -23.94 -67.61
CA LYS A 249 -12.79 -23.37 -68.77
C LYS A 249 -14.06 -22.60 -68.37
N LYS A 250 -14.78 -23.09 -67.36
CA LYS A 250 -15.99 -22.46 -66.81
C LYS A 250 -15.72 -21.40 -65.73
N GLY A 251 -14.46 -21.23 -65.29
CA GLY A 251 -14.12 -20.33 -64.18
C GLY A 251 -14.77 -20.72 -62.84
N GLU A 252 -15.11 -22.00 -62.64
CA GLU A 252 -15.89 -22.45 -61.50
C GLU A 252 -15.06 -22.45 -60.21
N ARG A 253 -15.55 -21.75 -59.18
CA ARG A 253 -14.95 -21.71 -57.84
C ARG A 253 -15.35 -22.95 -57.04
N ILE A 254 -14.36 -23.72 -56.56
CA ILE A 254 -14.60 -24.95 -55.81
C ILE A 254 -14.53 -24.66 -54.31
N THR A 255 -15.60 -24.92 -53.57
CA THR A 255 -15.65 -24.77 -52.11
C THR A 255 -15.00 -25.96 -51.39
N LEU A 256 -14.50 -25.73 -50.18
CA LEU A 256 -13.81 -26.75 -49.37
C LEU A 256 -14.67 -28.01 -49.12
N LYS A 257 -16.00 -27.87 -49.07
CA LYS A 257 -16.94 -29.00 -48.92
C LYS A 257 -16.84 -29.98 -50.10
N LYS A 258 -16.72 -29.46 -51.34
CA LYS A 258 -16.53 -30.29 -52.54
C LYS A 258 -15.14 -30.95 -52.58
N VAL A 259 -14.10 -30.28 -52.05
CA VAL A 259 -12.73 -30.82 -51.99
C VAL A 259 -12.60 -31.99 -50.99
N LYS A 260 -13.35 -31.98 -49.88
CA LYS A 260 -13.31 -33.04 -48.85
C LYS A 260 -13.89 -34.39 -49.30
N LEU A 261 -14.71 -34.43 -50.36
CA LEU A 261 -15.42 -35.65 -50.79
C LEU A 261 -14.53 -36.64 -51.57
N HIS A 262 -13.30 -36.27 -51.96
CA HIS A 262 -12.47 -37.09 -52.87
C HIS A 262 -11.05 -37.46 -52.39
N GLY A 263 -10.84 -37.52 -51.07
CA GLY A 263 -9.73 -38.29 -50.50
C GLY A 263 -8.69 -37.48 -49.71
N GLY A 264 -8.46 -37.93 -48.48
CA GLY A 264 -7.41 -37.43 -47.57
C GLY A 264 -7.90 -36.40 -46.55
N ARG A 265 -7.79 -36.73 -45.25
CA ARG A 265 -8.05 -35.78 -44.15
C ARG A 265 -7.06 -34.61 -44.24
N ILE A 266 -7.60 -33.41 -44.49
CA ILE A 266 -6.85 -32.15 -44.43
C ILE A 266 -6.39 -31.95 -42.97
N PRO A 267 -5.14 -31.54 -42.68
CA PRO A 267 -4.77 -31.06 -41.34
C PRO A 267 -5.59 -29.80 -41.04
N ILE A 268 -6.56 -29.93 -40.14
CA ILE A 268 -7.57 -28.90 -39.83
C ILE A 268 -6.98 -27.73 -39.01
N PHE A 269 -5.80 -27.93 -38.41
CA PHE A 269 -5.16 -26.92 -37.56
C PHE A 269 -4.68 -25.72 -38.39
N GLY A 270 -5.26 -24.54 -38.11
CA GLY A 270 -4.85 -23.24 -38.66
C GLY A 270 -5.77 -22.65 -39.75
N TRP A 271 -6.56 -23.45 -40.46
CA TRP A 271 -7.40 -22.94 -41.56
C TRP A 271 -8.56 -22.06 -41.06
N ARG A 272 -9.30 -22.51 -40.03
CA ARG A 272 -10.36 -21.70 -39.41
C ARG A 272 -9.84 -20.39 -38.81
N SER A 273 -8.60 -20.40 -38.33
CA SER A 273 -7.96 -19.19 -37.80
C SER A 273 -7.64 -18.21 -38.91
N ARG A 274 -7.17 -18.68 -40.08
CA ARG A 274 -6.94 -17.84 -41.27
C ARG A 274 -8.23 -17.31 -41.88
N GLU A 275 -9.26 -18.16 -42.03
CA GLU A 275 -10.57 -17.72 -42.53
C GLU A 275 -11.19 -16.66 -41.61
N ARG A 276 -11.13 -16.86 -40.27
CA ARG A 276 -11.56 -15.83 -39.31
C ARG A 276 -10.75 -14.55 -39.40
N ALA A 277 -9.43 -14.64 -39.57
CA ALA A 277 -8.57 -13.47 -39.71
C ALA A 277 -8.90 -12.68 -40.99
N ASN A 278 -9.19 -13.38 -42.08
CA ASN A 278 -9.58 -12.76 -43.35
C ASN A 278 -10.98 -12.15 -43.29
N LYS A 279 -11.98 -12.87 -42.75
CA LYS A 279 -13.33 -12.33 -42.49
C LYS A 279 -13.27 -11.08 -41.62
N ARG A 280 -12.39 -11.05 -40.62
CA ARG A 280 -12.15 -9.88 -39.78
C ARG A 280 -11.56 -8.70 -40.55
N ARG A 281 -10.57 -8.92 -41.44
CA ARG A 281 -10.01 -7.85 -42.29
C ARG A 281 -11.06 -7.25 -43.23
N VAL A 282 -11.90 -8.08 -43.84
CA VAL A 282 -12.98 -7.61 -44.72
C VAL A 282 -14.04 -6.84 -43.93
N TYR A 283 -14.37 -7.30 -42.73
CA TYR A 283 -15.28 -6.61 -41.83
C TYR A 283 -14.74 -5.23 -41.42
N GLU A 284 -13.47 -5.15 -41.01
CA GLU A 284 -12.82 -3.89 -40.63
C GLU A 284 -12.77 -2.91 -41.81
N LYS A 285 -12.37 -3.36 -43.01
CA LYS A 285 -12.35 -2.53 -44.23
C LYS A 285 -13.73 -1.93 -44.54
N ARG A 286 -14.78 -2.76 -44.56
CA ARG A 286 -16.16 -2.30 -44.83
C ARG A 286 -16.72 -1.42 -43.72
N LEU A 287 -16.33 -1.65 -42.47
CA LEU A 287 -16.73 -0.81 -41.35
C LEU A 287 -16.08 0.58 -41.42
N ASP A 288 -14.82 0.67 -41.88
CA ASP A 288 -14.12 1.93 -42.06
C ASP A 288 -14.72 2.75 -43.23
N GLU A 289 -15.06 2.11 -44.35
CA GLU A 289 -15.83 2.75 -45.44
C GLU A 289 -17.18 3.29 -44.95
N LEU A 290 -17.88 2.53 -44.09
CA LEU A 290 -19.15 2.95 -43.51
C LEU A 290 -19.00 4.11 -42.51
N ARG A 291 -17.93 4.12 -41.70
CA ARG A 291 -17.60 5.24 -40.81
C ARG A 291 -17.26 6.50 -41.58
N GLU A 292 -16.55 6.37 -42.70
CA GLU A 292 -16.21 7.52 -43.55
C GLU A 292 -17.47 8.19 -44.11
N ARG A 293 -18.44 7.39 -44.59
CA ARG A 293 -19.75 7.91 -45.04
C ARG A 293 -20.53 8.60 -43.92
N TYR A 294 -20.49 8.07 -42.69
CA TYR A 294 -21.11 8.70 -41.52
C TYR A 294 -20.41 10.03 -41.16
N HIS A 295 -19.08 10.07 -41.14
CA HIS A 295 -18.33 11.29 -40.84
C HIS A 295 -18.49 12.39 -41.90
N LYS A 296 -18.71 12.01 -43.16
CA LYS A 296 -19.06 12.95 -44.24
C LYS A 296 -20.52 13.44 -44.19
N GLY A 297 -21.34 12.91 -43.28
CA GLY A 297 -22.76 13.25 -43.16
C GLY A 297 -23.63 12.65 -44.27
N GLU A 298 -23.14 11.67 -45.04
CA GLU A 298 -23.89 11.02 -46.12
C GLU A 298 -24.97 10.06 -45.62
N ILE A 299 -24.85 9.60 -44.37
CA ILE A 299 -25.80 8.72 -43.68
C ILE A 299 -25.98 9.18 -42.22
N ASP A 300 -27.20 9.07 -41.71
CA ASP A 300 -27.49 9.30 -40.30
C ASP A 300 -27.07 8.11 -39.41
N TYR A 301 -27.20 8.27 -38.10
CA TYR A 301 -26.77 7.27 -37.12
C TYR A 301 -27.60 5.98 -37.18
N ASP A 302 -28.90 6.06 -37.45
CA ASP A 302 -29.77 4.88 -37.51
C ASP A 302 -29.46 4.03 -38.76
N LYS A 303 -29.24 4.68 -39.89
CA LYS A 303 -28.81 4.05 -41.14
C LYS A 303 -27.40 3.45 -41.02
N PHE A 304 -26.50 4.09 -40.27
CA PHE A 304 -25.20 3.53 -39.92
C PHE A 304 -25.34 2.21 -39.13
N LEU A 305 -26.23 2.16 -38.13
CA LEU A 305 -26.47 0.93 -37.36
C LEU A 305 -27.08 -0.19 -38.22
N GLU A 306 -28.00 0.15 -39.12
CA GLU A 306 -28.63 -0.82 -40.03
C GLU A 306 -27.61 -1.41 -41.03
N GLU A 307 -26.82 -0.56 -41.69
CA GLU A 307 -25.79 -0.99 -42.65
C GLU A 307 -24.68 -1.80 -41.96
N ARG A 308 -24.27 -1.42 -40.75
CA ARG A 308 -23.33 -2.22 -39.93
C ARG A 308 -23.86 -3.62 -39.68
N LYS A 309 -25.13 -3.75 -39.31
CA LYS A 309 -25.78 -5.05 -39.05
C LYS A 309 -25.88 -5.89 -40.34
N LYS A 310 -26.11 -5.25 -41.49
CA LYS A 310 -26.06 -5.92 -42.82
C LYS A 310 -24.67 -6.45 -43.13
N ILE A 311 -23.61 -5.66 -42.93
CA ILE A 311 -22.20 -6.09 -43.11
C ILE A 311 -21.86 -7.27 -42.19
N GLU A 312 -22.24 -7.20 -40.92
CA GLU A 312 -22.01 -8.27 -39.95
C GLU A 312 -22.71 -9.57 -40.37
N ASN A 313 -23.98 -9.49 -40.80
CA ASN A 313 -24.75 -10.65 -41.24
C ASN A 313 -24.19 -11.29 -42.53
N GLN A 314 -23.71 -10.48 -43.48
CA GLN A 314 -23.11 -10.96 -44.73
C GLN A 314 -21.80 -11.71 -44.50
N ILE A 315 -20.93 -11.20 -43.62
CA ILE A 315 -19.58 -11.77 -43.42
C ILE A 315 -19.62 -12.98 -42.50
N TRP A 316 -20.45 -12.93 -41.44
CA TRP A 316 -20.45 -13.96 -40.42
C TRP A 316 -21.52 -15.03 -40.61
N HIS A 317 -22.38 -14.91 -41.64
CA HIS A 317 -23.51 -15.79 -41.93
C HIS A 317 -24.11 -16.37 -40.65
N LYS A 318 -25.04 -15.63 -40.03
CA LYS A 318 -25.74 -16.09 -38.84
C LYS A 318 -26.64 -17.26 -39.24
N ASP A 319 -26.08 -18.47 -39.35
CA ASP A 319 -26.80 -19.73 -39.40
C ASP A 319 -27.52 -19.85 -38.05
N SER A 320 -28.72 -19.27 -37.98
CA SER A 320 -29.60 -19.23 -36.82
C SER A 320 -30.22 -20.59 -36.48
N ARG A 321 -29.68 -21.70 -37.02
CA ARG A 321 -30.11 -23.08 -36.74
C ARG A 321 -29.00 -23.98 -36.20
N VAL A 322 -27.96 -23.43 -35.59
CA VAL A 322 -27.20 -24.21 -34.62
C VAL A 322 -27.82 -23.98 -33.26
N THR A 323 -28.79 -24.83 -32.93
CA THR A 323 -29.29 -25.06 -31.58
C THR A 323 -28.12 -24.97 -30.62
N LYS A 324 -28.10 -23.92 -29.78
CA LYS A 324 -27.18 -23.78 -28.66
C LYS A 324 -27.59 -24.77 -27.56
N GLY A 325 -27.61 -26.06 -27.87
CA GLY A 325 -27.40 -27.07 -26.86
C GLY A 325 -25.90 -27.16 -26.66
N ILE A 326 -25.41 -26.88 -25.46
CA ILE A 326 -24.05 -27.23 -25.05
C ILE A 326 -24.02 -28.77 -24.95
N ILE A 327 -24.04 -29.45 -26.09
CA ILE A 327 -23.46 -30.78 -26.19
C ILE A 327 -21.98 -30.49 -26.30
N THR A 328 -21.28 -30.68 -25.19
CA THR A 328 -19.82 -30.73 -25.16
C THR A 328 -19.36 -31.60 -26.33
N ARG A 329 -18.76 -30.99 -27.35
CA ARG A 329 -18.13 -31.71 -28.46
C ARG A 329 -16.84 -32.35 -27.94
N PHE A 330 -16.98 -33.34 -27.06
CA PHE A 330 -15.99 -34.40 -26.94
C PHE A 330 -16.17 -35.27 -28.18
N GLY A 331 -15.40 -34.97 -29.24
CA GLY A 331 -15.23 -35.85 -30.39
C GLY A 331 -14.43 -37.11 -30.02
N GLY A 332 -14.84 -37.79 -28.96
CA GLY A 332 -14.21 -38.96 -28.36
C GLY A 332 -15.13 -40.18 -28.40
N PRO A 333 -14.70 -41.32 -27.83
CA PRO A 333 -15.41 -42.60 -27.89
C PRO A 333 -16.88 -42.54 -27.42
N ILE A 334 -17.26 -41.58 -26.57
CA ILE A 334 -18.63 -41.42 -26.07
C ILE A 334 -19.61 -41.00 -27.19
N ASP A 335 -19.21 -40.12 -28.13
CA ASP A 335 -20.08 -39.72 -29.25
C ASP A 335 -20.23 -40.85 -30.29
N TYR A 336 -19.20 -41.69 -30.42
CA TYR A 336 -19.29 -42.93 -31.21
C TYR A 336 -20.23 -43.96 -30.55
N PHE A 337 -20.14 -44.12 -29.23
CA PHE A 337 -21.02 -45.01 -28.47
C PHE A 337 -22.47 -44.53 -28.44
N SER A 338 -22.74 -43.23 -28.29
CA SER A 338 -24.12 -42.69 -28.27
C SER A 338 -24.84 -42.89 -29.60
N ARG A 339 -24.12 -42.78 -30.73
CA ARG A 339 -24.65 -43.07 -32.06
C ARG A 339 -24.92 -44.56 -32.29
N ARG A 340 -24.17 -45.45 -31.64
CA ARG A 340 -24.27 -46.89 -31.83
C ARG A 340 -25.34 -47.55 -30.94
N TRP A 341 -25.50 -47.07 -29.71
CA TRP A 341 -26.37 -47.72 -28.70
C TRP A 341 -27.55 -46.87 -28.25
N GLY A 342 -27.68 -45.65 -28.78
CA GLY A 342 -28.73 -44.70 -28.42
C GLY A 342 -28.34 -43.77 -27.26
N PRO A 343 -28.93 -42.57 -27.20
CA PRO A 343 -28.56 -41.54 -26.24
C PRO A 343 -28.87 -41.91 -24.78
N GLU A 344 -29.92 -42.71 -24.53
CA GLU A 344 -30.29 -43.13 -23.17
C GLU A 344 -29.34 -44.19 -22.60
N VAL A 345 -28.90 -45.15 -23.42
CA VAL A 345 -27.88 -46.14 -23.02
C VAL A 345 -26.53 -45.45 -22.75
N ALA A 346 -26.20 -44.42 -23.54
CA ALA A 346 -24.99 -43.63 -23.33
C ALA A 346 -24.98 -42.84 -22.00
N LYS A 347 -26.14 -42.47 -21.45
CA LYS A 347 -26.27 -41.88 -20.11
C LYS A 347 -26.19 -42.93 -19.01
N GLY A 348 -26.66 -44.16 -19.25
CA GLY A 348 -26.61 -45.25 -18.27
C GLY A 348 -25.19 -45.70 -17.90
N ILE A 349 -24.25 -45.67 -18.85
CA ILE A 349 -22.85 -46.06 -18.61
C ILE A 349 -22.14 -45.19 -17.56
N PRO A 350 -22.10 -43.85 -17.66
CA PRO A 350 -21.47 -43.01 -16.65
C PRO A 350 -22.20 -43.11 -15.29
N VAL A 351 -23.51 -43.31 -15.28
CA VAL A 351 -24.29 -43.51 -14.05
C VAL A 351 -23.87 -44.81 -13.35
N ALA A 352 -23.81 -45.92 -14.07
CA ALA A 352 -23.34 -47.19 -13.53
C ALA A 352 -21.88 -47.10 -13.04
N ALA A 353 -21.02 -46.39 -13.78
CA ALA A 353 -19.63 -46.16 -13.38
C ALA A 353 -19.54 -45.33 -12.08
N LEU A 354 -20.32 -44.24 -11.95
CA LEU A 354 -20.36 -43.43 -10.73
C LEU A 354 -20.83 -44.23 -9.51
N ILE A 355 -21.87 -45.05 -9.66
CA ILE A 355 -22.37 -45.92 -8.58
C ILE A 355 -21.30 -46.96 -8.20
N GLY A 356 -20.65 -47.58 -9.19
CA GLY A 356 -19.57 -48.55 -8.96
C GLY A 356 -18.36 -47.93 -8.24
N ILE A 357 -17.91 -46.76 -8.68
CA ILE A 357 -16.85 -45.99 -8.00
C ILE A 357 -17.27 -45.65 -6.57
N GLY A 358 -18.50 -45.17 -6.39
CA GLY A 358 -19.05 -44.85 -5.07
C GLY A 358 -19.06 -46.03 -4.11
N ALA A 359 -19.42 -47.23 -4.59
CA ALA A 359 -19.39 -48.44 -3.78
C ALA A 359 -17.95 -48.82 -3.38
N VAL A 360 -17.01 -48.82 -4.33
CA VAL A 360 -15.60 -49.14 -4.07
C VAL A 360 -14.97 -48.14 -3.09
N VAL A 361 -15.19 -46.84 -3.29
CA VAL A 361 -14.66 -45.77 -2.42
C VAL A 361 -15.28 -45.86 -1.02
N SER A 362 -16.59 -46.05 -0.92
CA SER A 362 -17.29 -46.19 0.36
C SER A 362 -16.78 -47.38 1.18
N ILE A 363 -16.53 -48.52 0.55
CA ILE A 363 -15.98 -49.71 1.22
C ILE A 363 -14.53 -49.46 1.64
N SER A 364 -13.72 -48.89 0.74
CA SER A 364 -12.29 -48.64 1.00
C SER A 364 -12.06 -47.65 2.14
N LEU A 365 -12.90 -46.61 2.22
CA LEU A 365 -12.80 -45.55 3.23
C LEU A 365 -13.71 -45.79 4.46
N LYS A 366 -14.44 -46.93 4.49
CA LYS A 366 -15.42 -47.28 5.54
C LYS A 366 -16.42 -46.15 5.85
N ASN A 367 -16.86 -45.44 4.81
CA ASN A 367 -17.71 -44.26 4.95
C ASN A 367 -18.82 -44.24 3.89
N TYR A 368 -20.05 -44.53 4.34
CA TYR A 368 -21.23 -44.66 3.47
C TYR A 368 -21.68 -43.35 2.81
N TYR A 369 -21.26 -42.19 3.33
CA TYR A 369 -21.60 -40.89 2.74
C TYR A 369 -21.03 -40.75 1.32
N PHE A 370 -19.87 -41.36 1.02
CA PHE A 370 -19.34 -41.38 -0.36
C PHE A 370 -20.28 -42.11 -1.31
N PHE A 371 -20.83 -43.26 -0.92
CA PHE A 371 -21.76 -43.99 -1.76
C PHE A 371 -22.99 -43.14 -2.08
N PHE A 372 -23.61 -42.51 -1.08
CA PHE A 372 -24.76 -41.64 -1.30
C PHE A 372 -24.41 -40.38 -2.10
N ALA A 373 -23.20 -39.83 -1.94
CA ALA A 373 -22.74 -38.68 -2.72
C ALA A 373 -22.63 -39.02 -4.20
N PHE A 374 -21.99 -40.15 -4.53
CA PHE A 374 -21.89 -40.65 -5.91
C PHE A 374 -23.25 -41.07 -6.48
N LEU A 375 -24.13 -41.65 -5.66
CA LEU A 375 -25.51 -41.97 -6.06
C LEU A 375 -26.30 -40.70 -6.38
N SER A 376 -26.20 -39.67 -5.54
CA SER A 376 -26.84 -38.37 -5.76
C SER A 376 -26.31 -37.69 -7.02
N TRP A 377 -25.00 -37.79 -7.27
CA TRP A 377 -24.40 -37.30 -8.51
C TRP A 377 -24.84 -38.10 -9.74
N ALA A 378 -24.96 -39.43 -9.62
CA ALA A 378 -25.47 -40.28 -10.69
C ALA A 378 -26.95 -39.95 -11.01
N LEU A 379 -27.78 -39.69 -9.99
CA LEU A 379 -29.14 -39.20 -10.16
C LEU A 379 -29.15 -37.84 -10.87
N ASN A 380 -28.25 -36.93 -10.52
CA ASN A 380 -28.15 -35.64 -11.20
C ASN A 380 -27.88 -35.76 -12.71
N VAL A 381 -27.08 -36.75 -13.12
CA VAL A 381 -26.79 -37.07 -14.53
C VAL A 381 -28.02 -37.63 -15.23
N LEU A 382 -28.84 -38.43 -14.55
CA LEU A 382 -30.09 -38.99 -15.09
C LEU A 382 -31.20 -37.94 -15.24
N VAL A 383 -31.25 -36.95 -14.34
CA VAL A 383 -32.31 -35.95 -14.36
C VAL A 383 -32.17 -35.04 -15.61
N PRO A 384 -33.17 -35.00 -16.50
CA PRO A 384 -33.12 -34.20 -17.72
C PRO A 384 -32.96 -32.70 -17.41
N SER A 385 -32.25 -31.96 -18.26
CA SER A 385 -32.16 -30.50 -18.08
C SER A 385 -33.49 -29.83 -18.49
N PRO A 386 -34.00 -28.88 -17.70
CA PRO A 386 -35.28 -28.21 -17.95
C PRO A 386 -35.23 -27.14 -19.06
N ASP A 387 -34.27 -27.19 -19.98
CA ASP A 387 -33.90 -26.09 -20.89
C ASP A 387 -34.96 -25.75 -21.97
N SER A 388 -36.16 -26.35 -21.94
CA SER A 388 -37.14 -26.27 -23.04
C SER A 388 -38.45 -25.55 -22.72
N GLY A 389 -38.64 -24.97 -21.54
CA GLY A 389 -39.87 -24.24 -21.19
C GLY A 389 -39.63 -22.75 -20.98
N THR A 390 -40.07 -21.89 -21.91
CA THR A 390 -40.09 -20.44 -21.70
C THR A 390 -41.22 -20.08 -20.73
N PHE A 391 -40.90 -19.53 -19.56
CA PHE A 391 -41.89 -18.88 -18.69
C PHE A 391 -42.21 -17.47 -19.22
N GLU A 392 -43.49 -17.13 -19.40
CA GLU A 392 -43.92 -15.76 -19.67
C GLU A 392 -43.96 -14.95 -18.35
N GLU A 393 -43.37 -13.75 -18.38
CA GLU A 393 -43.19 -12.88 -17.22
C GLU A 393 -44.51 -12.18 -16.84
N GLY A 394 -45.03 -12.45 -15.64
CA GLY A 394 -46.03 -11.62 -14.95
C GLY A 394 -45.39 -10.81 -13.80
N PRO A 395 -46.05 -9.75 -13.30
CA PRO A 395 -45.52 -8.91 -12.22
C PRO A 395 -45.28 -9.70 -10.93
N MET A 396 -44.09 -9.54 -10.33
CA MET A 396 -43.60 -10.31 -9.19
C MET A 396 -44.51 -10.24 -7.95
N GLY A 397 -45.33 -11.27 -7.73
CA GLY A 397 -45.92 -11.61 -6.44
C GLY A 397 -45.25 -12.86 -5.84
N TRP A 398 -45.30 -13.02 -4.52
CA TRP A 398 -44.77 -14.18 -3.77
C TRP A 398 -45.24 -15.55 -4.28
N GLY A 399 -46.31 -15.61 -5.09
CA GLY A 399 -46.76 -16.80 -5.81
C GLY A 399 -45.76 -17.37 -6.83
N HIS A 400 -44.76 -16.59 -7.29
CA HIS A 400 -43.70 -17.09 -8.20
C HIS A 400 -42.50 -17.70 -7.47
N VAL A 401 -42.35 -17.47 -6.15
CA VAL A 401 -41.24 -18.03 -5.35
C VAL A 401 -41.46 -19.51 -5.03
N LEU A 402 -42.70 -19.99 -5.22
CA LEU A 402 -43.10 -21.39 -5.02
C LEU A 402 -43.62 -21.99 -6.34
N PRO A 403 -42.73 -22.42 -7.26
CA PRO A 403 -43.08 -22.90 -8.60
C PRO A 403 -44.07 -24.07 -8.63
N TRP A 404 -44.20 -24.81 -7.52
CA TRP A 404 -45.18 -25.89 -7.40
C TRP A 404 -46.64 -25.42 -7.49
N ALA A 405 -46.90 -24.12 -7.30
CA ALA A 405 -48.24 -23.54 -7.31
C ALA A 405 -48.72 -23.20 -8.74
N GLN A 406 -47.82 -23.26 -9.73
CA GLN A 406 -48.12 -22.91 -11.13
C GLN A 406 -48.04 -24.11 -12.11
N GLY A 407 -48.02 -25.36 -11.60
CA GLY A 407 -48.46 -26.53 -12.39
C GLY A 407 -47.64 -26.92 -13.63
N GLY A 408 -46.41 -26.42 -13.81
CA GLY A 408 -45.54 -26.81 -14.92
C GLY A 408 -44.63 -27.98 -14.57
N SER A 409 -44.77 -29.13 -15.26
CA SER A 409 -43.94 -30.35 -15.08
C SER A 409 -42.42 -30.11 -15.18
N HIS A 410 -41.99 -29.01 -15.83
CA HIS A 410 -40.58 -28.66 -16.01
C HIS A 410 -39.92 -28.05 -14.76
N ALA A 411 -40.67 -27.40 -13.87
CA ALA A 411 -40.11 -26.82 -12.65
C ALA A 411 -39.67 -27.90 -11.64
N GLY A 412 -40.41 -29.01 -11.57
CA GLY A 412 -40.07 -30.14 -10.70
C GLY A 412 -38.73 -30.79 -11.05
N PHE A 413 -38.45 -30.98 -12.34
CA PHE A 413 -37.15 -31.51 -12.80
C PHE A 413 -36.00 -30.53 -12.53
N ALA A 414 -36.24 -29.22 -12.66
CA ALA A 414 -35.27 -28.19 -12.31
C ALA A 414 -34.88 -28.26 -10.82
N TRP A 415 -35.88 -28.35 -9.94
CA TRP A 415 -35.69 -28.54 -8.50
C TRP A 415 -34.93 -29.81 -8.18
N LEU A 416 -35.36 -30.95 -8.75
CA LEU A 416 -34.72 -32.24 -8.50
C LEU A 416 -33.26 -32.22 -8.94
N LYS A 417 -32.94 -31.58 -10.07
CA LYS A 417 -31.56 -31.43 -10.56
C LYS A 417 -30.72 -30.56 -9.62
N SER A 418 -31.21 -29.39 -9.24
CA SER A 418 -30.47 -28.50 -8.34
C SER A 418 -30.29 -29.12 -6.94
N ILE A 419 -31.31 -29.79 -6.41
CA ILE A 419 -31.23 -30.51 -5.13
C ILE A 419 -30.21 -31.64 -5.21
N THR A 420 -30.30 -32.54 -6.20
CA THR A 420 -29.34 -33.66 -6.32
C THR A 420 -27.89 -33.17 -6.46
N LYS A 421 -27.66 -32.07 -7.19
CA LYS A 421 -26.34 -31.44 -7.26
C LYS A 421 -25.85 -30.98 -5.88
N VAL A 422 -26.67 -30.25 -5.14
CA VAL A 422 -26.30 -29.71 -3.81
C VAL A 422 -26.19 -30.81 -2.76
N THR A 423 -27.10 -31.79 -2.77
CA THR A 423 -27.05 -32.98 -1.92
C THR A 423 -25.76 -33.76 -2.16
N SER A 424 -25.33 -33.95 -3.42
CA SER A 424 -24.06 -34.61 -3.70
C SER A 424 -22.86 -33.88 -3.07
N ILE A 425 -22.81 -32.54 -3.18
CA ILE A 425 -21.76 -31.69 -2.57
C ILE A 425 -21.77 -31.85 -1.05
N ILE A 426 -22.93 -31.77 -0.42
CA ILE A 426 -23.10 -31.89 1.03
C ILE A 426 -22.67 -33.27 1.51
N LEU A 427 -23.05 -34.33 0.80
CA LEU A 427 -22.69 -35.69 1.17
C LEU A 427 -21.19 -35.94 1.01
N PHE A 428 -20.54 -35.40 -0.02
CA PHE A 428 -19.07 -35.43 -0.12
C PHE A 428 -18.42 -34.67 1.02
N ALA A 429 -18.93 -33.50 1.37
CA ALA A 429 -18.42 -32.72 2.49
C ALA A 429 -18.56 -33.50 3.82
N LEU A 430 -19.75 -34.00 4.13
CA LEU A 430 -19.99 -34.82 5.32
C LEU A 430 -19.16 -36.11 5.33
N ALA A 431 -18.90 -36.70 4.16
CA ALA A 431 -18.00 -37.84 4.05
C ALA A 431 -16.59 -37.46 4.54
N PHE A 432 -15.99 -36.38 4.03
CA PHE A 432 -14.68 -35.93 4.50
C PHE A 432 -14.67 -35.53 5.97
N LYS A 433 -15.71 -34.84 6.46
CA LYS A 433 -15.82 -34.47 7.87
C LYS A 433 -15.81 -35.70 8.80
N ASN A 434 -16.49 -36.78 8.42
CA ASN A 434 -16.57 -38.00 9.23
C ASN A 434 -15.31 -38.89 9.18
N MET A 435 -14.34 -38.58 8.31
CA MET A 435 -13.05 -39.29 8.28
C MET A 435 -12.07 -38.77 9.35
N GLY A 436 -12.45 -37.75 10.13
CA GLY A 436 -11.66 -37.16 11.20
C GLY A 436 -10.91 -35.89 10.77
N ASP A 437 -10.26 -35.24 11.75
CA ASP A 437 -9.73 -33.88 11.59
C ASP A 437 -8.68 -33.73 10.48
N MET A 438 -7.96 -34.80 10.14
CA MET A 438 -6.99 -34.81 9.03
C MET A 438 -7.62 -34.51 7.67
N PHE A 439 -8.94 -34.71 7.53
CA PHE A 439 -9.68 -34.48 6.28
C PHE A 439 -10.47 -33.16 6.28
N ASN A 440 -10.33 -32.32 7.31
CA ASN A 440 -11.00 -31.02 7.39
C ASN A 440 -10.65 -30.11 6.20
N ILE A 441 -9.43 -30.19 5.67
CA ILE A 441 -9.06 -29.44 4.46
C ILE A 441 -9.86 -29.86 3.22
N PHE A 442 -10.11 -31.17 3.04
CA PHE A 442 -10.92 -31.68 1.93
C PHE A 442 -12.40 -31.34 2.12
N PHE A 443 -12.88 -31.33 3.36
CA PHE A 443 -14.20 -30.81 3.70
C PHE A 443 -14.35 -29.34 3.29
N ILE A 444 -13.42 -28.48 3.68
CA ILE A 444 -13.42 -27.04 3.35
C ILE A 444 -13.37 -26.84 1.83
N LEU A 445 -12.46 -27.52 1.14
CA LEU A 445 -12.32 -27.43 -0.31
C LEU A 445 -13.59 -27.89 -1.03
N THR A 446 -14.23 -28.96 -0.57
CA THR A 446 -15.48 -29.46 -1.16
C THR A 446 -16.62 -28.45 -0.99
N CYS A 447 -16.75 -27.85 0.21
CA CYS A 447 -17.74 -26.81 0.48
C CYS A 447 -17.51 -25.56 -0.39
N LEU A 448 -16.28 -25.07 -0.49
CA LEU A 448 -15.93 -23.90 -1.30
C LEU A 448 -16.10 -24.18 -2.79
N MET A 449 -15.58 -25.30 -3.29
CA MET A 449 -15.75 -25.69 -4.69
C MET A 449 -17.23 -25.85 -5.03
N GLY A 450 -18.00 -26.52 -4.17
CA GLY A 450 -19.44 -26.65 -4.31
C GLY A 450 -20.15 -25.30 -4.35
N TYR A 451 -19.76 -24.35 -3.50
CA TYR A 451 -20.32 -23.00 -3.48
C TYR A 451 -20.05 -22.23 -4.78
N PHE A 452 -18.84 -22.34 -5.36
CA PHE A 452 -18.50 -21.68 -6.63
C PHE A 452 -19.01 -22.43 -7.88
N MET A 453 -19.36 -23.72 -7.76
CA MET A 453 -19.97 -24.49 -8.85
C MET A 453 -21.47 -24.18 -9.06
N LEU A 454 -22.12 -23.53 -8.09
CA LEU A 454 -23.50 -23.07 -8.19
C LEU A 454 -23.56 -21.65 -8.73
N LYS A 455 -24.57 -21.36 -9.54
CA LYS A 455 -24.71 -20.04 -10.15
C LYS A 455 -25.04 -18.97 -9.10
N ILE A 456 -24.33 -17.84 -9.19
CA ILE A 456 -24.63 -16.62 -8.40
C ILE A 456 -25.83 -15.89 -9.01
N GLN A 457 -25.74 -15.70 -10.33
CA GLN A 457 -26.76 -15.04 -11.11
C GLN A 457 -27.71 -16.06 -11.72
N TYR A 458 -29.00 -15.75 -11.70
CA TYR A 458 -30.01 -16.58 -12.35
C TYR A 458 -30.68 -15.83 -13.47
N ASN A 459 -30.87 -16.50 -14.59
CA ASN A 459 -31.71 -15.98 -15.63
C ASN A 459 -33.18 -16.34 -15.31
N PRO A 460 -34.12 -15.36 -15.26
CA PRO A 460 -35.53 -15.61 -14.93
C PRO A 460 -36.20 -16.66 -15.83
N LYS A 461 -35.68 -16.87 -17.03
CA LYS A 461 -36.19 -17.86 -17.99
C LYS A 461 -35.85 -19.31 -17.61
N TYR A 462 -34.86 -19.52 -16.74
CA TYR A 462 -34.40 -20.85 -16.35
C TYR A 462 -34.56 -21.05 -14.84
N PRO A 463 -35.68 -21.63 -14.36
CA PRO A 463 -35.97 -21.74 -12.93
C PRO A 463 -34.92 -22.55 -12.16
N GLY A 464 -34.22 -23.48 -12.84
CA GLY A 464 -33.13 -24.25 -12.24
C GLY A 464 -31.98 -23.37 -11.72
N GLU A 465 -31.67 -22.27 -12.42
CA GLU A 465 -30.59 -21.36 -12.03
C GLU A 465 -30.94 -20.57 -10.77
N PHE A 466 -32.22 -20.17 -10.64
CA PHE A 466 -32.71 -19.50 -9.44
C PHE A 466 -32.59 -20.42 -8.23
N ILE A 467 -32.99 -21.68 -8.38
CA ILE A 467 -32.91 -22.68 -7.31
C ILE A 467 -31.46 -22.99 -6.95
N GLU A 468 -30.57 -23.12 -7.94
CA GLU A 468 -29.13 -23.28 -7.67
C GLU A 468 -28.58 -22.10 -6.85
N SER A 469 -28.95 -20.87 -7.21
CA SER A 469 -28.52 -19.67 -6.49
C SER A 469 -29.12 -19.58 -5.08
N LEU A 470 -30.39 -19.99 -4.90
CA LEU A 470 -31.04 -20.06 -3.59
C LEU A 470 -30.38 -21.10 -2.68
N LEU A 471 -30.07 -22.29 -3.20
CA LEU A 471 -29.38 -23.34 -2.42
C LEU A 471 -27.94 -22.94 -2.11
N ARG A 472 -27.25 -22.25 -3.04
CA ARG A 472 -25.95 -21.65 -2.80
C ARG A 472 -26.00 -20.66 -1.65
N PHE A 473 -26.97 -19.76 -1.64
CA PHE A 473 -27.18 -18.78 -0.57
C PHE A 473 -27.53 -19.47 0.75
N GLY A 474 -28.66 -20.17 0.81
CA GLY A 474 -29.23 -20.67 2.07
C GLY A 474 -28.47 -21.85 2.67
N VAL A 475 -28.07 -22.83 1.86
CA VAL A 475 -27.46 -24.06 2.39
C VAL A 475 -25.96 -23.90 2.52
N LEU A 476 -25.27 -23.51 1.45
CA LEU A 476 -23.81 -23.40 1.48
C LEU A 476 -23.33 -22.08 2.12
N GLY A 477 -23.90 -20.95 1.70
CA GLY A 477 -23.47 -19.60 2.10
C GLY A 477 -23.89 -19.20 3.51
N CYS A 478 -25.09 -19.58 3.96
CA CYS A 478 -25.61 -19.24 5.28
C CYS A 478 -25.33 -20.32 6.33
N TYR A 479 -25.34 -21.60 5.97
CA TYR A 479 -25.23 -22.70 6.94
C TYR A 479 -23.88 -23.42 6.91
N PHE A 480 -23.53 -24.12 5.82
CA PHE A 480 -22.34 -24.98 5.80
C PHE A 480 -21.03 -24.20 5.95
N ILE A 481 -20.81 -23.14 5.17
CA ILE A 481 -19.55 -22.39 5.27
C ILE A 481 -19.44 -21.67 6.62
N PRO A 482 -20.40 -20.83 7.05
CA PRO A 482 -20.27 -20.12 8.33
C PRO A 482 -20.24 -21.05 9.53
N PHE A 483 -21.19 -21.97 9.64
CA PHE A 483 -21.35 -22.76 10.85
C PHE A 483 -20.48 -24.02 10.83
N GLN A 484 -20.53 -24.83 9.77
CA GLN A 484 -19.81 -26.11 9.79
C GLN A 484 -18.30 -25.95 9.62
N ILE A 485 -17.84 -24.93 8.87
CA ILE A 485 -16.41 -24.64 8.79
C ILE A 485 -15.99 -23.76 9.96
N PHE A 486 -16.48 -22.52 10.04
CA PHE A 486 -15.92 -21.56 11.00
C PHE A 486 -16.39 -21.76 12.44
N ALA A 487 -17.68 -22.03 12.67
CA ALA A 487 -18.16 -22.23 14.04
C ALA A 487 -17.79 -23.60 14.61
N VAL A 488 -17.80 -24.68 13.82
CA VAL A 488 -17.51 -26.04 14.33
C VAL A 488 -16.03 -26.39 14.26
N ILE A 489 -15.35 -26.20 13.12
CA ILE A 489 -13.94 -26.61 12.98
C ILE A 489 -13.03 -25.61 13.70
N PHE A 490 -13.21 -24.31 13.46
CA PHE A 490 -12.38 -23.28 14.11
C PHE A 490 -12.91 -22.84 15.47
N ASN A 491 -14.02 -23.43 15.94
CA ASN A 491 -14.73 -23.05 17.16
C ASN A 491 -15.10 -21.54 17.21
N SER A 492 -15.08 -20.80 16.09
CA SER A 492 -15.11 -19.34 16.10
C SER A 492 -16.39 -18.78 15.50
N TYR A 493 -17.30 -18.35 16.36
CA TYR A 493 -18.53 -17.65 15.95
C TYR A 493 -18.26 -16.29 15.28
N VAL A 494 -17.13 -15.66 15.60
CA VAL A 494 -16.70 -14.40 14.98
C VAL A 494 -16.31 -14.61 13.52
N LEU A 495 -15.47 -15.62 13.25
CA LEU A 495 -15.12 -15.99 11.89
C LEU A 495 -16.34 -16.50 11.13
N ALA A 496 -17.27 -17.19 11.79
CA ALA A 496 -18.55 -17.59 11.20
C ALA A 496 -19.37 -16.38 10.78
N ALA A 497 -19.50 -15.35 11.62
CA ALA A 497 -20.22 -14.12 11.26
C ALA A 497 -19.56 -13.39 10.09
N MET A 498 -18.22 -13.32 10.05
CA MET A 498 -17.50 -12.77 8.90
C MET A 498 -17.72 -13.58 7.62
N ALA A 499 -17.65 -14.91 7.71
CA ALA A 499 -17.93 -15.79 6.58
C ALA A 499 -19.38 -15.63 6.10
N PHE A 500 -20.32 -15.49 7.03
CA PHE A 500 -21.71 -15.21 6.68
C PHE A 500 -21.81 -13.89 5.89
N ALA A 501 -21.12 -12.83 6.31
CA ALA A 501 -21.09 -11.56 5.57
C ALA A 501 -20.57 -11.71 4.12
N PHE A 502 -19.54 -12.52 3.90
CA PHE A 502 -18.94 -12.69 2.56
C PHE A 502 -19.67 -13.70 1.66
N PHE A 503 -20.26 -14.75 2.22
CA PHE A 503 -20.79 -15.88 1.45
C PHE A 503 -22.33 -15.92 1.40
N ALA A 504 -23.04 -15.26 2.31
CA ALA A 504 -24.51 -15.18 2.31
C ALA A 504 -25.01 -14.13 1.31
N ILE A 505 -24.73 -14.34 0.03
CA ILE A 505 -25.12 -13.42 -1.05
C ILE A 505 -26.45 -13.88 -1.64
N PRO A 506 -27.50 -13.04 -1.60
CA PRO A 506 -28.80 -13.40 -2.13
C PRO A 506 -28.75 -13.64 -3.65
N PRO A 507 -29.69 -14.42 -4.20
CA PRO A 507 -29.75 -14.67 -5.64
C PRO A 507 -29.98 -13.39 -6.41
N MET A 508 -29.20 -13.16 -7.47
CA MET A 508 -29.28 -11.96 -8.30
C MET A 508 -29.75 -12.31 -9.72
N PRO A 509 -30.70 -11.56 -10.32
CA PRO A 509 -31.07 -11.79 -11.70
C PRO A 509 -29.93 -11.43 -12.66
N GLU A 510 -29.71 -12.24 -13.70
CA GLU A 510 -28.76 -11.94 -14.78
C GLU A 510 -29.30 -10.78 -15.62
N THR A 511 -28.61 -9.64 -15.61
CA THR A 511 -28.99 -8.47 -16.41
C THR A 511 -28.59 -8.71 -17.87
N THR A 512 -29.46 -9.33 -18.67
CA THR A 512 -29.23 -9.61 -20.10
C THR A 512 -29.22 -8.37 -21.03
N ALA A 513 -29.02 -7.16 -20.53
CA ALA A 513 -29.02 -5.95 -21.35
C ALA A 513 -27.59 -5.59 -21.79
N GLY A 514 -27.23 -5.98 -23.01
CA GLY A 514 -26.02 -5.47 -23.69
C GLY A 514 -26.09 -3.97 -24.05
N ASN A 515 -27.20 -3.28 -23.70
CA ASN A 515 -27.37 -1.86 -23.88
C ASN A 515 -27.23 -1.14 -22.53
N ILE A 516 -26.15 -0.36 -22.40
CA ILE A 516 -25.85 0.50 -21.26
C ILE A 516 -27.04 1.42 -20.93
N SER A 517 -27.85 1.81 -21.91
CA SER A 517 -29.06 2.63 -21.72
C SER A 517 -30.17 1.93 -20.94
N GLU A 518 -30.33 0.61 -21.09
CA GLU A 518 -31.34 -0.18 -20.38
C GLU A 518 -30.88 -0.51 -18.95
N ILE A 519 -29.56 -0.65 -18.77
CA ILE A 519 -28.92 -0.72 -17.44
C ILE A 519 -29.08 0.62 -16.70
N LEU A 520 -28.92 1.75 -17.39
CA LEU A 520 -29.15 3.08 -16.80
C LEU A 520 -30.63 3.31 -16.47
N ALA A 521 -31.55 2.90 -17.34
CA ALA A 521 -32.99 3.03 -17.13
C ALA A 521 -33.48 2.17 -15.95
N ARG A 522 -32.95 0.95 -15.78
CA ARG A 522 -33.25 0.10 -14.61
C ARG A 522 -32.51 0.54 -13.34
N GLY A 523 -31.34 1.18 -13.48
CA GLY A 523 -30.64 1.83 -12.38
C GLY A 523 -31.39 3.04 -11.82
N LEU A 524 -32.07 3.80 -12.69
CA LEU A 524 -32.95 4.91 -12.31
C LEU A 524 -34.34 4.45 -11.82
N SER A 525 -34.80 3.26 -12.22
CA SER A 525 -36.06 2.68 -11.71
C SER A 525 -35.95 2.08 -10.29
N GLY A 526 -34.85 2.34 -9.57
CA GLY A 526 -34.68 2.04 -8.14
C GLY A 526 -34.45 0.58 -7.76
N GLN A 527 -34.84 -0.40 -8.58
CA GLN A 527 -34.82 -1.82 -8.17
C GLN A 527 -33.41 -2.42 -8.04
N THR A 528 -32.50 -2.23 -9.01
CA THR A 528 -31.15 -2.82 -8.91
C THR A 528 -30.27 -2.08 -7.91
N ALA A 529 -30.43 -0.76 -7.81
CA ALA A 529 -29.77 0.07 -6.79
C ALA A 529 -30.22 -0.32 -5.38
N TYR A 530 -31.51 -0.68 -5.20
CA TYR A 530 -32.03 -1.16 -3.93
C TYR A 530 -31.39 -2.48 -3.50
N TYR A 531 -31.21 -3.45 -4.41
CA TYR A 531 -30.54 -4.71 -4.09
C TYR A 531 -29.08 -4.50 -3.69
N GLU A 532 -28.33 -3.66 -4.42
CA GLU A 532 -26.93 -3.40 -4.09
C GLU A 532 -26.78 -2.63 -2.76
N MET A 533 -27.68 -1.67 -2.50
CA MET A 533 -27.71 -0.94 -1.24
C MET A 533 -28.10 -1.85 -0.06
N PHE A 534 -29.15 -2.68 -0.24
CA PHE A 534 -29.59 -3.65 0.77
C PHE A 534 -28.49 -4.65 1.10
N ASP A 535 -27.84 -5.21 0.07
CA ASP A 535 -26.74 -6.16 0.23
C ASP A 535 -25.52 -5.52 0.92
N LYS A 536 -25.15 -4.27 0.59
CA LYS A 536 -24.09 -3.52 1.29
C LYS A 536 -24.46 -3.22 2.74
N LEU A 537 -25.72 -2.87 3.01
CA LEU A 537 -26.23 -2.62 4.36
C LEU A 537 -26.21 -3.89 5.20
N LEU A 538 -26.71 -5.01 4.65
CA LEU A 538 -26.68 -6.32 5.28
C LEU A 538 -25.24 -6.74 5.60
N PHE A 539 -24.31 -6.54 4.66
CA PHE A 539 -22.88 -6.79 4.87
C PHE A 539 -22.32 -5.97 6.04
N LEU A 540 -22.59 -4.66 6.09
CA LEU A 540 -22.13 -3.81 7.19
C LEU A 540 -22.70 -4.24 8.54
N ILE A 541 -23.99 -4.58 8.59
CA ILE A 541 -24.64 -5.07 9.81
C ILE A 541 -23.95 -6.36 10.30
N LEU A 542 -23.69 -7.31 9.40
CA LEU A 542 -23.04 -8.58 9.75
C LEU A 542 -21.58 -8.38 10.18
N MET A 543 -20.84 -7.50 9.51
CA MET A 543 -19.49 -7.14 9.93
C MET A 543 -19.48 -6.45 11.29
N PHE A 544 -20.46 -5.60 11.57
CA PHE A 544 -20.62 -4.99 12.89
C PHE A 544 -20.96 -6.02 13.98
N PHE A 545 -21.82 -7.00 13.69
CA PHE A 545 -22.05 -8.13 14.60
C PHE A 545 -20.78 -8.95 14.85
N ALA A 546 -19.95 -9.19 13.83
CA ALA A 546 -18.67 -9.86 14.01
C ALA A 546 -17.72 -9.04 14.92
N LEU A 547 -17.73 -7.70 14.80
CA LEU A 547 -16.95 -6.82 15.67
C LEU A 547 -17.43 -6.92 17.13
N ILE A 548 -18.74 -6.82 17.36
CA ILE A 548 -19.32 -6.95 18.72
C ILE A 548 -19.01 -8.33 19.31
N GLY A 549 -19.24 -9.40 18.54
CA GLY A 549 -19.03 -10.77 18.98
C GLY A 549 -17.58 -11.11 19.34
N SER A 550 -16.61 -10.33 18.87
CA SER A 550 -15.18 -10.51 19.21
C SER A 550 -14.77 -9.98 20.59
N GLY A 551 -15.69 -9.29 21.30
CA GLY A 551 -15.37 -8.62 22.57
C GLY A 551 -14.46 -7.40 22.40
N SER A 552 -14.12 -7.00 21.16
CA SER A 552 -13.24 -5.86 20.90
C SER A 552 -13.80 -4.53 21.43
N LEU A 553 -15.14 -4.42 21.54
CA LEU A 553 -15.85 -3.26 22.06
C LEU A 553 -16.15 -3.32 23.56
N GLY A 554 -15.61 -4.30 24.32
CA GLY A 554 -15.90 -4.52 25.74
C GLY A 554 -15.62 -3.34 26.70
N GLY A 555 -15.02 -2.25 26.24
CA GLY A 555 -14.90 -1.00 27.00
C GLY A 555 -16.16 -0.12 26.97
N ILE A 556 -17.19 -0.48 26.21
CA ILE A 556 -18.46 0.26 26.13
C ILE A 556 -19.45 -0.36 27.14
N PRO A 557 -19.81 0.35 28.23
CA PRO A 557 -20.59 -0.22 29.35
C PRO A 557 -21.96 -0.79 28.97
N LEU A 558 -22.53 -0.33 27.86
CA LEU A 558 -23.89 -0.68 27.43
C LEU A 558 -23.94 -1.95 26.56
N ILE A 559 -22.81 -2.37 25.98
CA ILE A 559 -22.73 -3.50 25.03
C ILE A 559 -21.99 -4.70 25.66
N GLY A 560 -21.06 -4.44 26.59
CA GLY A 560 -20.20 -5.46 27.18
C GLY A 560 -20.92 -6.59 27.92
N ASP A 561 -22.01 -6.29 28.65
CA ASP A 561 -22.70 -7.31 29.46
C ASP A 561 -23.66 -8.21 28.65
N PHE A 562 -24.18 -7.74 27.51
CA PHE A 562 -25.13 -8.51 26.70
C PHE A 562 -24.45 -9.58 25.83
N PHE A 563 -23.16 -9.41 25.52
CA PHE A 563 -22.41 -10.27 24.58
C PHE A 563 -21.17 -10.94 25.22
N LYS A 564 -21.18 -11.23 26.53
CA LYS A 564 -20.16 -12.06 27.21
C LYS A 564 -20.21 -13.50 26.71
N THR A 565 -19.73 -13.73 25.49
CA THR A 565 -19.78 -15.03 24.80
C THR A 565 -18.55 -15.89 25.07
N GLY A 566 -17.67 -15.52 26.01
CA GLY A 566 -16.47 -16.29 26.36
C GLY A 566 -15.33 -16.18 25.33
N TRP A 567 -15.50 -15.38 24.28
CA TRP A 567 -14.55 -15.15 23.18
C TRP A 567 -13.93 -13.75 23.20
N GLU A 568 -13.69 -13.20 24.39
CA GLU A 568 -13.02 -11.90 24.48
C GLU A 568 -11.56 -12.03 24.01
N LEU A 569 -11.26 -11.47 22.84
CA LEU A 569 -9.89 -11.35 22.38
C LEU A 569 -9.13 -10.42 23.33
N THR A 570 -8.08 -10.94 23.99
CA THR A 570 -7.22 -10.16 24.88
C THR A 570 -5.87 -9.83 24.21
N GLY A 571 -5.24 -8.74 24.67
CA GLY A 571 -3.87 -8.36 24.26
C GLY A 571 -3.70 -8.08 22.76
N THR A 572 -2.58 -8.57 22.20
CA THR A 572 -2.16 -8.32 20.81
C THR A 572 -3.14 -8.88 19.77
N LEU A 573 -3.82 -9.99 20.08
CA LEU A 573 -4.79 -10.61 19.18
C LEU A 573 -5.97 -9.69 18.87
N LYS A 574 -6.42 -8.91 19.87
CA LYS A 574 -7.49 -7.91 19.69
C LYS A 574 -7.11 -6.85 18.65
N TYR A 575 -5.89 -6.33 18.69
CA TYR A 575 -5.43 -5.31 17.75
C TYR A 575 -5.27 -5.88 16.33
N THR A 576 -4.69 -7.08 16.20
CA THR A 576 -4.57 -7.75 14.89
C THR A 576 -5.93 -8.06 14.30
N PHE A 577 -6.91 -8.47 15.12
CA PHE A 577 -8.28 -8.70 14.69
C PHE A 577 -8.97 -7.43 14.22
N ILE A 578 -8.89 -6.34 14.98
CA ILE A 578 -9.48 -5.05 14.57
C ILE A 578 -8.89 -4.58 13.24
N TYR A 579 -7.56 -4.73 13.06
CA TYR A 579 -6.89 -4.39 11.82
C TYR A 579 -7.39 -5.24 10.64
N PHE A 580 -7.44 -6.56 10.81
CA PHE A 580 -7.93 -7.47 9.79
C PHE A 580 -9.41 -7.24 9.48
N TRP A 581 -10.24 -7.05 10.51
CA TRP A 581 -11.66 -6.73 10.38
C TRP A 581 -11.87 -5.43 9.59
N LEU A 582 -11.05 -4.40 9.82
CA LEU A 582 -11.15 -3.13 9.11
C LEU A 582 -10.82 -3.31 7.62
N ILE A 583 -9.75 -4.05 7.30
CA ILE A 583 -9.39 -4.37 5.90
C ILE A 583 -10.49 -5.20 5.23
N ALA A 584 -11.00 -6.23 5.92
CA ALA A 584 -12.07 -7.08 5.39
C ALA A 584 -13.36 -6.29 5.18
N THR A 585 -13.70 -5.38 6.10
CA THR A 585 -14.90 -4.52 5.99
C THR A 585 -14.78 -3.58 4.80
N ILE A 586 -13.65 -2.89 4.65
CA ILE A 586 -13.40 -1.99 3.51
C ILE A 586 -13.41 -2.80 2.21
N GLY A 587 -12.63 -3.89 2.15
CA GLY A 587 -12.54 -4.74 0.96
C GLY A 587 -13.89 -5.32 0.54
N GLY A 588 -14.68 -5.82 1.49
CA GLY A 588 -16.02 -6.35 1.22
C GLY A 588 -17.05 -5.29 0.85
N PHE A 589 -17.03 -4.13 1.51
CA PHE A 589 -17.96 -3.02 1.24
C PHE A 589 -17.79 -2.45 -0.17
N PHE A 590 -16.54 -2.27 -0.61
CA PHE A 590 -16.25 -1.77 -1.96
C PHE A 590 -16.28 -2.86 -3.05
N SER A 591 -16.31 -4.14 -2.66
CA SER A 591 -16.47 -5.23 -3.64
C SER A 591 -17.92 -5.32 -4.13
N PRO A 592 -18.14 -5.45 -5.46
CA PRO A 592 -19.45 -5.80 -5.99
C PRO A 592 -19.97 -7.10 -5.36
N ALA A 593 -21.29 -7.23 -5.15
CA ALA A 593 -21.90 -8.41 -4.53
C ALA A 593 -21.45 -9.73 -5.21
N ARG A 594 -21.32 -9.74 -6.54
CA ARG A 594 -20.87 -10.93 -7.28
C ARG A 594 -19.41 -11.34 -7.00
N GLU A 595 -18.56 -10.37 -6.62
CA GLU A 595 -17.11 -10.54 -6.41
C GLU A 595 -16.76 -10.79 -4.94
N ARG A 596 -17.65 -10.41 -4.01
CA ARG A 596 -17.44 -10.59 -2.57
C ARG A 596 -17.05 -11.99 -2.11
N PRO A 597 -17.57 -13.10 -2.65
CA PRO A 597 -17.15 -14.41 -2.17
C PRO A 597 -15.69 -14.69 -2.50
N TYR A 598 -15.18 -14.17 -3.63
CA TYR A 598 -13.75 -14.27 -3.96
C TYR A 598 -12.92 -13.41 -3.01
N THR A 599 -13.36 -12.17 -2.74
CA THR A 599 -12.75 -11.32 -1.71
C THR A 599 -12.77 -12.01 -0.34
N GLY A 600 -13.87 -12.68 0.01
CA GLY A 600 -14.03 -13.43 1.25
C GLY A 600 -13.08 -14.61 1.37
N VAL A 601 -12.88 -15.40 0.30
CA VAL A 601 -11.87 -16.47 0.28
C VAL A 601 -10.47 -15.90 0.48
N LEU A 602 -10.12 -14.79 -0.18
CA LEU A 602 -8.82 -14.15 -0.04
C LEU A 602 -8.61 -13.60 1.39
N MET A 603 -9.62 -12.93 1.94
CA MET A 603 -9.55 -12.36 3.28
C MET A 603 -9.49 -13.47 4.33
N LEU A 604 -10.47 -14.38 4.36
CA LEU A 604 -10.49 -15.46 5.36
C LEU A 604 -9.32 -16.43 5.20
N GLY A 605 -8.90 -16.72 3.97
CA GLY A 605 -7.68 -17.49 3.70
C GLY A 605 -6.44 -16.77 4.21
N GLY A 606 -6.33 -15.46 3.97
CA GLY A 606 -5.26 -14.61 4.49
C GLY A 606 -5.23 -14.57 6.02
N ALA A 607 -6.38 -14.40 6.68
CA ALA A 607 -6.49 -14.48 8.13
C ALA A 607 -6.08 -15.86 8.65
N THR A 608 -6.53 -16.93 8.00
CA THR A 608 -6.17 -18.29 8.37
C THR A 608 -4.66 -18.50 8.32
N VAL A 609 -3.96 -17.92 7.33
CA VAL A 609 -2.50 -17.99 7.24
C VAL A 609 -1.84 -17.09 8.30
N ILE A 610 -2.31 -15.87 8.48
CA ILE A 610 -1.73 -14.91 9.44
C ILE A 610 -1.84 -15.46 10.87
N TYR A 611 -3.02 -15.92 11.27
CA TYR A 611 -3.23 -16.50 12.60
C TYR A 611 -2.73 -17.93 12.72
N GLY A 612 -2.70 -18.67 11.60
CA GLY A 612 -2.07 -19.99 11.52
C GLY A 612 -0.55 -19.93 11.66
N ILE A 613 0.11 -18.81 11.39
CA ILE A 613 1.57 -18.67 11.58
C ILE A 613 1.89 -17.79 12.81
N GLY A 614 0.96 -16.91 13.19
CA GLY A 614 1.10 -15.97 14.30
C GLY A 614 0.62 -16.52 15.64
N PRO A 615 0.30 -15.64 16.62
CA PRO A 615 -0.30 -16.05 17.88
C PRO A 615 -1.62 -16.77 17.61
N GLY A 616 -1.76 -18.01 18.12
CA GLY A 616 -2.90 -18.89 17.81
C GLY A 616 -2.62 -19.98 16.75
N SER A 617 -1.38 -20.07 16.24
CA SER A 617 -0.97 -21.04 15.22
C SER A 617 -1.35 -22.49 15.56
N GLN A 618 -1.17 -22.89 16.82
CA GLN A 618 -1.50 -24.25 17.27
C GLN A 618 -2.99 -24.54 17.20
N GLU A 619 -3.86 -23.62 17.63
CA GLU A 619 -5.31 -23.84 17.64
C GLU A 619 -5.89 -23.89 16.22
N ILE A 620 -5.55 -22.91 15.39
CA ILE A 620 -6.09 -22.78 14.03
C ILE A 620 -5.51 -23.84 13.11
N GLY A 621 -4.22 -24.10 13.22
CA GLY A 621 -3.55 -25.07 12.37
C GLY A 621 -3.88 -26.51 12.74
N SER A 622 -4.02 -26.82 14.04
CA SER A 622 -4.50 -28.15 14.47
C SER A 622 -5.97 -28.38 14.10
N ALA A 623 -6.81 -27.35 14.12
CA ALA A 623 -8.18 -27.46 13.63
C ALA A 623 -8.25 -27.82 12.12
N LEU A 624 -7.32 -27.30 11.32
CA LEU A 624 -7.29 -27.51 9.86
C LEU A 624 -6.65 -28.81 9.41
N LEU A 625 -5.52 -29.15 10.03
CA LEU A 625 -4.63 -30.24 9.60
C LEU A 625 -4.52 -31.35 10.65
N GLY A 626 -5.23 -31.22 11.78
CA GLY A 626 -5.21 -32.18 12.86
C GLY A 626 -3.80 -32.45 13.35
N GLN A 627 -3.46 -33.73 13.45
CA GLN A 627 -2.17 -34.22 13.92
C GLN A 627 -0.98 -33.88 13.00
N TRP A 628 -1.23 -33.45 11.75
CA TRP A 628 -0.17 -33.08 10.80
C TRP A 628 0.30 -31.64 11.00
N TRP A 629 -0.44 -30.85 11.76
CA TRP A 629 -0.12 -29.45 11.95
C TRP A 629 1.30 -29.20 12.45
N PRO A 630 1.85 -29.91 13.45
CA PRO A 630 3.24 -29.69 13.88
C PRO A 630 4.25 -29.89 12.73
N THR A 631 4.04 -30.91 11.88
CA THR A 631 4.90 -31.19 10.73
C THR A 631 4.80 -30.08 9.68
N VAL A 632 3.58 -29.62 9.39
CA VAL A 632 3.34 -28.53 8.43
C VAL A 632 3.86 -27.20 8.96
N HIS A 633 3.57 -26.87 10.22
CA HIS A 633 4.07 -25.67 10.90
C HIS A 633 5.59 -25.61 10.86
N ASN A 634 6.30 -26.67 11.24
CA ASN A 634 7.77 -26.70 11.24
C ASN A 634 8.35 -26.55 9.81
N THR A 635 7.69 -27.16 8.81
CA THR A 635 8.10 -27.03 7.41
C THR A 635 7.85 -25.61 6.89
N VAL A 636 6.66 -25.06 7.15
CA VAL A 636 6.27 -23.72 6.71
C VAL A 636 7.10 -22.65 7.42
N GLU A 637 7.35 -22.76 8.71
CA GLU A 637 8.19 -21.82 9.46
C GLU A 637 9.62 -21.78 8.89
N SER A 638 10.18 -22.93 8.50
CA SER A 638 11.51 -22.99 7.87
C SER A 638 11.55 -22.31 6.49
N VAL A 639 10.49 -22.44 5.69
CA VAL A 639 10.38 -21.86 4.34
C VAL A 639 9.95 -20.39 4.38
N MET A 640 9.16 -20.01 5.37
CA MET A 640 8.58 -18.68 5.51
C MET A 640 9.45 -17.74 6.34
N LYS A 641 10.48 -18.18 7.07
CA LYS A 641 11.43 -17.27 7.75
C LYS A 641 11.96 -16.15 6.83
N PRO A 642 12.42 -16.43 5.60
CA PRO A 642 12.81 -15.39 4.64
C PRO A 642 11.63 -14.52 4.19
N VAL A 643 10.45 -15.11 4.00
CA VAL A 643 9.24 -14.39 3.55
C VAL A 643 8.69 -13.49 4.65
N SER A 644 8.76 -13.91 5.91
CA SER A 644 8.43 -13.13 7.11
C SER A 644 9.34 -11.91 7.23
N GLN A 645 10.64 -12.07 6.97
CA GLN A 645 11.59 -10.95 6.90
C GLN A 645 11.28 -10.01 5.73
N VAL A 646 10.82 -10.53 4.59
CA VAL A 646 10.34 -9.70 3.47
C VAL A 646 9.03 -9.00 3.81
N PHE A 647 8.09 -9.67 4.49
CA PHE A 647 6.80 -9.09 4.90
C PHE A 647 6.95 -8.04 6.00
N SER A 648 7.92 -8.18 6.92
CA SER A 648 8.24 -7.12 7.87
C SER A 648 8.81 -5.89 7.16
N GLN A 649 9.63 -6.08 6.13
CA GLN A 649 10.08 -4.99 5.24
C GLN A 649 8.93 -4.40 4.40
N LEU A 650 7.99 -5.22 3.92
CA LEU A 650 6.83 -4.79 3.15
C LEU A 650 5.82 -4.04 4.04
N SER A 651 5.64 -4.47 5.29
CA SER A 651 4.88 -3.77 6.31
C SER A 651 5.50 -2.42 6.64
N GLN A 652 6.83 -2.33 6.74
CA GLN A 652 7.54 -1.05 6.86
C GLN A 652 7.32 -0.17 5.62
N THR A 653 7.34 -0.75 4.41
CA THR A 653 7.12 -0.04 3.14
C THR A 653 5.69 0.50 3.03
N PHE A 654 4.68 -0.29 3.43
CA PHE A 654 3.30 0.17 3.54
C PHE A 654 3.14 1.21 4.64
N GLY A 655 3.87 1.07 5.75
CA GLY A 655 3.98 2.11 6.77
C GLY A 655 4.52 3.41 6.19
N THR A 656 5.51 3.36 5.31
CA THR A 656 6.05 4.55 4.63
C THR A 656 5.07 5.14 3.63
N ALA A 657 4.37 4.31 2.83
CA ALA A 657 3.33 4.77 1.90
C ALA A 657 2.11 5.36 2.63
N PHE A 658 1.74 4.79 3.78
CA PHE A 658 0.71 5.32 4.64
C PHE A 658 1.15 6.64 5.30
N THR A 659 2.42 6.74 5.71
CA THR A 659 2.98 7.99 6.24
C THR A 659 3.08 9.07 5.15
N LEU A 660 3.36 8.71 3.91
CA LEU A 660 3.29 9.60 2.75
C LEU A 660 1.86 10.15 2.56
N LEU A 661 0.84 9.29 2.71
CA LEU A 661 -0.56 9.67 2.56
C LEU A 661 -1.13 10.45 3.76
N THR A 662 -0.65 10.17 4.98
CA THR A 662 -1.21 10.74 6.23
C THR A 662 -0.37 11.86 6.83
N ASN A 663 0.93 11.91 6.54
CA ASN A 663 1.86 12.94 7.00
C ASN A 663 2.96 13.23 5.94
N PRO A 664 2.58 13.87 4.81
CA PRO A 664 3.50 14.15 3.71
C PRO A 664 4.65 15.08 4.11
N VAL A 665 4.45 15.96 5.12
CA VAL A 665 5.50 16.86 5.64
C VAL A 665 6.54 16.07 6.44
N GLY A 666 6.12 15.13 7.29
CA GLY A 666 7.03 14.22 8.00
C GLY A 666 7.83 13.35 7.03
N TYR A 667 7.18 12.84 5.98
CA TYR A 667 7.84 12.06 4.92
C TYR A 667 8.83 12.91 4.10
N ALA A 668 8.47 14.14 3.72
CA ALA A 668 9.35 15.08 3.05
C ALA A 668 10.56 15.47 3.93
N THR A 669 10.36 15.57 5.24
CA THR A 669 11.43 15.85 6.21
C THR A 669 12.39 14.68 6.34
N GLN A 670 11.88 13.44 6.32
CA GLN A 670 12.70 12.22 6.26
C GLN A 670 13.48 12.10 4.94
N LEU A 671 12.89 12.53 3.81
CA LEU A 671 13.55 12.61 2.50
C LEU A 671 14.62 13.70 2.41
N MET A 672 14.44 14.83 3.11
CA MET A 672 15.44 15.89 3.18
C MET A 672 16.67 15.51 4.03
N ASN A 673 16.52 14.53 4.93
CA ASN A 673 17.59 14.04 5.78
C ASN A 673 18.42 12.93 5.10
N ALA A 674 19.09 13.23 3.98
CA ALA A 674 20.06 12.40 3.23
C ALA A 674 19.80 10.87 3.09
N THR A 675 19.73 10.37 1.85
CA THR A 675 19.68 8.93 1.57
C THR A 675 21.01 8.23 1.86
N TYR A 676 21.00 7.27 2.79
CA TYR A 676 22.14 6.41 3.07
C TYR A 676 22.50 5.52 1.88
N ALA A 677 23.80 5.40 1.61
CA ALA A 677 24.34 4.30 0.83
C ALA A 677 24.11 2.99 1.59
N LYS A 678 23.71 1.94 0.86
CA LYS A 678 23.58 0.59 1.42
C LYS A 678 24.94 0.13 1.95
N ASN A 679 24.97 -0.35 3.20
CA ASN A 679 26.13 -1.08 3.68
C ASN A 679 26.25 -2.44 2.93
N PRO A 680 27.37 -3.19 3.04
CA PRO A 680 27.53 -4.49 2.37
C PRO A 680 26.51 -5.54 2.78
N THR A 681 25.85 -5.37 3.93
CA THR A 681 24.74 -6.24 4.38
C THR A 681 23.38 -5.82 3.84
N GLY A 682 23.31 -4.74 3.05
CA GLY A 682 22.07 -4.20 2.50
C GLY A 682 21.23 -3.36 3.47
N LYS A 683 21.72 -3.10 4.69
CA LYS A 683 21.04 -2.23 5.67
C LYS A 683 21.33 -0.75 5.37
N THR A 684 20.35 0.11 5.63
CA THR A 684 20.42 1.59 5.49
C THR A 684 20.04 2.25 6.82
N GLY A 685 20.87 3.17 7.34
CA GLY A 685 20.66 3.81 8.64
C GLY A 685 21.96 4.22 9.34
N ALA A 686 21.83 4.81 10.52
CA ALA A 686 22.94 5.30 11.37
C ALA A 686 23.65 4.15 12.10
N PHE A 687 24.18 3.19 11.34
CA PHE A 687 24.87 2.03 11.92
C PHE A 687 26.32 2.35 12.27
N GLY A 688 26.74 1.94 13.47
CA GLY A 688 28.10 2.01 13.97
C GLY A 688 28.38 0.80 14.86
N VAL A 689 29.03 1.00 16.00
CA VAL A 689 29.10 -0.03 17.06
C VAL A 689 27.81 0.00 17.86
N ASP A 690 27.12 -1.14 17.90
CA ASP A 690 25.85 -1.34 18.61
C ASP A 690 25.97 -2.44 19.67
N PHE A 691 25.05 -2.44 20.62
CA PHE A 691 24.92 -3.46 21.66
C PHE A 691 24.05 -4.61 21.17
N ASP A 692 24.65 -5.78 20.98
CA ASP A 692 23.91 -7.00 20.59
C ASP A 692 23.27 -7.65 21.83
N SER A 693 24.02 -7.76 22.92
CA SER A 693 23.50 -8.22 24.21
C SER A 693 24.22 -7.60 25.40
N PHE A 694 23.51 -7.52 26.51
CA PHE A 694 24.05 -7.13 27.81
C PHE A 694 23.51 -8.09 28.88
N ASP A 695 24.36 -9.02 29.30
CA ASP A 695 23.98 -10.15 30.13
C ASP A 695 24.76 -10.16 31.44
N ILE A 696 24.08 -10.55 32.52
CA ILE A 696 24.67 -10.71 33.84
C ILE A 696 24.36 -12.13 34.32
N SER A 697 25.39 -12.89 34.68
CA SER A 697 25.17 -14.22 35.26
C SER A 697 24.48 -14.10 36.62
N PRO A 698 23.79 -15.16 37.10
CA PRO A 698 23.13 -15.14 38.41
C PRO A 698 24.06 -14.63 39.52
N VAL A 699 23.56 -13.65 40.28
CA VAL A 699 24.34 -12.98 41.33
C VAL A 699 23.97 -13.55 42.69
N PHE A 700 24.92 -14.27 43.29
CA PHE A 700 24.78 -14.77 44.67
C PHE A 700 25.83 -14.13 45.58
N VAL A 701 25.51 -14.02 46.87
CA VAL A 701 26.40 -13.42 47.87
C VAL A 701 27.69 -14.25 47.96
N LYS A 702 28.85 -13.58 47.88
CA LYS A 702 30.21 -14.17 47.83
C LYS A 702 30.50 -15.10 46.65
N GLN A 703 29.59 -15.28 45.69
CA GLN A 703 29.87 -16.07 44.50
C GLN A 703 30.27 -15.17 43.34
N PRO A 704 31.30 -15.54 42.56
CA PRO A 704 31.70 -14.79 41.39
C PRO A 704 30.56 -14.77 40.37
N TYR A 705 30.42 -13.64 39.69
CA TYR A 705 29.47 -13.47 38.60
C TYR A 705 30.13 -12.67 37.48
N THR A 706 29.61 -12.79 36.27
CA THR A 706 30.16 -12.13 35.09
C THR A 706 29.13 -11.18 34.50
N VAL A 707 29.60 -9.99 34.10
CA VAL A 707 28.85 -9.05 33.29
C VAL A 707 29.43 -9.11 31.89
N SER A 708 28.66 -9.56 30.90
CA SER A 708 29.09 -9.66 29.51
C SER A 708 28.35 -8.65 28.64
N VAL A 709 29.10 -7.94 27.80
CA VAL A 709 28.59 -7.01 26.80
C VAL A 709 29.05 -7.52 25.44
N ILE A 710 28.11 -7.79 24.54
CA ILE A 710 28.43 -8.14 23.15
C ILE A 710 28.24 -6.89 22.31
N LEU A 711 29.34 -6.42 21.72
CA LEU A 711 29.38 -5.30 20.81
C LEU A 711 29.51 -5.79 19.37
N LYS A 712 28.82 -5.12 18.46
CA LYS A 712 28.86 -5.46 17.03
C LYS A 712 28.99 -4.20 16.20
N ASN A 713 29.94 -4.18 15.27
CA ASN A 713 30.07 -3.07 14.33
C ASN A 713 29.23 -3.33 13.07
N ASP A 714 28.01 -2.80 13.03
CA ASP A 714 27.10 -2.85 11.88
C ASP A 714 27.35 -1.70 10.88
N GLY A 715 28.29 -0.80 11.19
CA GLY A 715 28.65 0.38 10.40
C GLY A 715 29.32 0.08 9.07
N ALA A 716 29.40 1.11 8.21
CA ALA A 716 30.11 1.04 6.94
C ALA A 716 31.65 1.03 7.09
N ALA A 717 32.20 1.50 8.20
CA ALA A 717 33.63 1.66 8.46
C ALA A 717 34.07 0.93 9.73
N ASP A 718 35.40 0.82 9.92
CA ASP A 718 35.98 0.24 11.12
C ASP A 718 35.90 1.24 12.29
N ALA A 719 35.56 0.75 13.48
CA ALA A 719 35.64 1.55 14.70
C ALA A 719 37.04 1.43 15.29
N LYS A 720 37.71 2.56 15.54
CA LYS A 720 39.07 2.61 16.11
C LYS A 720 39.01 3.12 17.54
N ASN A 721 40.02 2.76 18.34
CA ASN A 721 40.17 3.21 19.73
C ASN A 721 38.89 3.01 20.56
N LEU A 722 38.31 1.80 20.45
CA LEU A 722 37.07 1.43 21.11
C LEU A 722 37.31 1.29 22.62
N MET A 723 36.51 1.98 23.42
CA MET A 723 36.53 1.96 24.88
C MET A 723 35.13 1.61 25.41
N VAL A 724 35.06 0.70 26.36
CA VAL A 724 33.81 0.23 26.98
C VAL A 724 33.89 0.48 28.47
N PHE A 725 32.96 1.27 28.99
CA PHE A 725 32.87 1.65 30.38
C PHE A 725 31.69 0.96 31.04
N LEU A 726 31.92 0.26 32.14
CA LEU A 726 30.88 -0.27 33.01
C LEU A 726 30.81 0.59 34.28
N SER A 727 29.61 1.02 34.65
CA SER A 727 29.35 1.85 35.84
C SER A 727 28.03 1.48 36.51
N ALA A 728 27.91 1.81 37.80
CA ALA A 728 26.62 1.72 38.49
C ALA A 728 25.77 2.95 38.13
N GLY A 729 24.51 2.73 37.75
CA GLY A 729 23.62 3.80 37.28
C GLY A 729 23.23 4.79 38.38
N VAL A 730 22.72 5.97 37.98
CA VAL A 730 22.39 7.09 38.90
C VAL A 730 21.41 6.69 40.02
N LYS A 731 20.51 5.73 39.73
CA LYS A 731 19.51 5.21 40.67
C LYS A 731 20.04 4.09 41.57
N ALA A 732 21.33 3.78 41.49
CA ALA A 732 21.91 2.73 42.31
C ALA A 732 21.82 3.09 43.80
N PRO A 733 21.62 2.08 44.68
CA PRO A 733 21.51 2.32 46.11
C PRO A 733 22.73 3.08 46.64
N LYS A 734 22.48 4.07 47.49
CA LYS A 734 23.52 4.78 48.23
C LYS A 734 23.69 4.14 49.59
N GLN A 735 24.90 4.21 50.12
CA GLN A 735 25.24 3.67 51.42
C GLN A 735 24.41 4.40 52.48
N GLU A 736 23.59 3.64 53.23
CA GLU A 736 22.85 4.17 54.37
C GLU A 736 23.78 4.08 55.59
N LYS A 737 24.21 5.23 56.14
CA LYS A 737 24.96 5.22 57.41
C LYS A 737 24.01 4.83 58.55
N GLY A 738 24.49 3.97 59.45
CA GLY A 738 23.81 3.67 60.71
C GLY A 738 23.53 4.94 61.53
N ALA A 739 22.48 4.89 62.35
CA ALA A 739 21.74 6.01 62.94
C ALA A 739 22.50 7.12 63.71
N PHE A 740 23.83 7.07 63.83
CA PHE A 740 24.60 8.00 64.67
C PHE A 740 25.94 8.41 64.02
N LYS A 741 25.93 9.36 63.07
CA LYS A 741 27.01 10.35 62.83
C LYS A 741 26.61 11.32 61.72
N ALA A 742 26.58 12.60 62.07
CA ALA A 742 26.07 13.69 61.26
C ALA A 742 26.93 14.02 60.01
N ALA A 743 26.22 14.40 58.95
CA ALA A 743 26.57 15.41 57.93
C ALA A 743 27.75 15.21 56.96
N GLU A 744 28.07 13.99 56.51
CA GLU A 744 28.90 13.82 55.30
C GLU A 744 28.24 12.88 54.28
N TRP A 745 28.22 13.34 53.04
CA TRP A 745 27.44 12.89 51.88
C TRP A 745 27.27 11.37 51.73
N SER A 746 26.06 10.93 51.38
CA SER A 746 25.75 9.52 51.06
C SER A 746 26.59 9.05 49.87
N LYS A 747 27.46 8.04 50.07
CA LYS A 747 28.31 7.49 49.00
C LYS A 747 27.51 6.53 48.11
N PRO A 748 27.54 6.68 46.78
CA PRO A 748 26.92 5.72 45.87
C PRO A 748 27.67 4.38 45.91
N ILE A 749 27.00 3.31 45.50
CA ILE A 749 27.65 2.01 45.32
C ILE A 749 28.61 2.08 44.13
N THR A 750 29.86 1.67 44.36
CA THR A 750 30.90 1.62 43.33
C THR A 750 30.91 0.23 42.68
N ILE A 751 31.48 0.12 41.47
CA ILE A 751 31.63 -1.18 40.79
C ILE A 751 32.53 -2.13 41.60
N GLU A 752 33.56 -1.59 42.26
CA GLU A 752 34.40 -2.34 43.18
C GLU A 752 33.60 -2.88 44.39
N GLY A 753 32.65 -2.09 44.91
CA GLY A 753 31.72 -2.53 45.97
C GLY A 753 30.81 -3.70 45.56
N LEU A 754 30.69 -3.96 44.26
CA LEU A 754 29.99 -5.12 43.69
C LEU A 754 30.93 -6.31 43.45
N GLY A 755 32.19 -6.20 43.84
CA GLY A 755 33.20 -7.25 43.73
C GLY A 755 33.87 -7.35 42.36
N ILE A 756 33.59 -6.44 41.43
CA ILE A 756 34.22 -6.41 40.11
C ILE A 756 35.62 -5.80 40.27
N LYS A 757 36.64 -6.66 40.22
CA LYS A 757 38.04 -6.29 40.53
C LYS A 757 38.87 -5.92 39.31
N ASN A 758 38.46 -6.31 38.10
CA ASN A 758 39.23 -6.12 36.86
C ASN A 758 39.20 -4.66 36.32
N CYS A 759 39.14 -3.68 37.23
CA CYS A 759 39.11 -2.25 36.90
C CYS A 759 40.50 -1.62 37.03
N GLU A 760 41.39 -2.25 37.80
CA GLU A 760 42.79 -1.88 37.90
C GLU A 760 43.62 -2.65 36.86
N GLY A 761 43.72 -2.08 35.66
CA GLY A 761 44.92 -2.27 34.84
C GLY A 761 45.21 -3.68 34.30
N GLN A 762 44.40 -4.16 33.36
CA GLN A 762 45.07 -4.69 32.17
C GLN A 762 45.57 -3.49 31.35
N LYS A 763 46.75 -2.99 31.73
CA LYS A 763 47.65 -2.32 30.80
C LYS A 763 47.90 -3.33 29.67
N SER A 764 47.03 -3.34 28.66
CA SER A 764 47.29 -4.12 27.46
C SER A 764 48.62 -3.60 26.92
N SER A 765 49.60 -4.49 26.93
CA SER A 765 51.03 -4.24 26.76
C SER A 765 51.41 -3.86 25.32
N GLY A 766 50.61 -3.01 24.65
CA GLY A 766 50.82 -2.73 23.23
C GLY A 766 50.22 -1.43 22.68
N ALA A 767 49.51 -0.63 23.48
CA ALA A 767 49.01 0.68 23.04
C ALA A 767 49.78 1.80 23.77
N ASN A 768 50.57 2.57 23.02
CA ASN A 768 51.29 3.76 23.50
C ASN A 768 50.27 4.86 23.85
N ASN A 769 49.79 4.89 25.08
CA ASN A 769 48.62 5.68 25.47
C ASN A 769 48.97 7.06 26.06
N ASN A 770 49.47 7.98 25.22
CA ASN A 770 49.27 9.42 25.49
C ASN A 770 47.79 9.82 25.31
N TRP A 771 47.00 8.99 24.62
CA TRP A 771 45.57 9.18 24.37
C TRP A 771 44.67 9.02 25.62
N ALA A 772 45.06 8.15 26.56
CA ALA A 772 44.21 7.82 27.71
C ALA A 772 44.06 9.02 28.67
N GLY A 773 45.09 9.87 28.82
CA GLY A 773 45.05 11.01 29.74
C GLY A 773 44.07 12.11 29.33
N GLU A 774 44.09 12.52 28.05
CA GLU A 774 43.21 13.59 27.55
C GLU A 774 41.76 13.13 27.41
N GLN A 775 41.54 11.87 27.02
CA GLN A 775 40.21 11.25 26.96
C GLN A 775 39.62 11.06 28.37
N TRP A 776 40.45 10.71 29.37
CA TRP A 776 39.99 10.53 30.75
C TRP A 776 39.43 11.82 31.35
N GLU A 777 40.05 12.98 31.11
CA GLU A 777 39.50 14.27 31.56
C GLU A 777 38.17 14.60 30.87
N LYS A 778 38.00 14.22 29.59
CA LYS A 778 36.71 14.36 28.89
C LYS A 778 35.66 13.40 29.43
N ILE A 779 36.05 12.19 29.79
CA ILE A 779 35.17 11.20 30.43
C ILE A 779 34.74 11.71 31.80
N LYS A 780 35.66 12.26 32.61
CA LYS A 780 35.32 12.91 33.88
C LYS A 780 34.34 14.05 33.67
N SER A 781 34.58 14.90 32.67
CA SER A 781 33.70 16.02 32.32
C SER A 781 32.30 15.53 31.88
N TRP A 782 32.24 14.50 31.03
CA TRP A 782 30.99 13.88 30.60
C TRP A 782 30.24 13.23 31.76
N PHE A 783 30.95 12.48 32.62
CA PHE A 783 30.41 11.87 33.81
C PHE A 783 29.93 12.94 34.80
N ALA A 784 30.68 14.03 34.98
CA ALA A 784 30.27 15.18 35.77
C ALA A 784 29.01 15.85 35.24
N LYS A 785 28.87 15.96 33.92
CA LYS A 785 27.66 16.49 33.28
C LYS A 785 26.44 15.59 33.51
N LEU A 786 26.61 14.27 33.49
CA LEU A 786 25.54 13.29 33.67
C LEU A 786 25.12 13.08 35.13
N PHE A 787 26.10 13.02 36.04
CA PHE A 787 25.90 12.66 37.44
C PHE A 787 26.00 13.88 38.39
N GLY A 788 26.29 15.07 37.86
CA GLY A 788 26.47 16.31 38.62
C GLY A 788 27.75 16.33 39.47
N ARG A 789 28.68 15.38 39.26
CA ARG A 789 29.95 15.26 40.00
C ARG A 789 30.97 14.43 39.23
N GLU A 790 32.25 14.70 39.45
CA GLU A 790 33.32 13.85 38.91
C GLU A 790 33.25 12.42 39.50
N PRO A 791 33.64 11.41 38.69
CA PRO A 791 33.75 10.04 39.18
C PRO A 791 34.82 9.96 40.27
N GLN A 792 34.48 9.35 41.40
CA GLN A 792 35.37 9.21 42.55
C GLN A 792 35.96 7.80 42.58
N GLY A 793 37.28 7.67 42.37
CA GLY A 793 37.98 6.39 42.45
C GLY A 793 37.51 5.36 41.42
N ASN A 794 37.32 4.11 41.85
CA ASN A 794 36.99 2.94 41.02
C ASN A 794 35.48 2.82 40.69
N GLU A 795 34.82 3.95 40.42
CA GLU A 795 33.39 3.99 40.05
C GLU A 795 33.09 3.49 38.63
N ILE A 796 34.13 3.39 37.80
CA ILE A 796 34.05 3.02 36.39
C ILE A 796 35.09 1.93 36.14
N CYS A 797 34.71 0.91 35.37
CA CYS A 797 35.64 -0.10 34.89
C CYS A 797 35.72 -0.05 33.37
N GLU A 798 36.94 -0.01 32.85
CA GLU A 798 37.21 0.22 31.44
C GLU A 798 37.81 -1.03 30.79
N GLN A 799 37.42 -1.28 29.54
CA GLN A 799 38.05 -2.22 28.64
C GLN A 799 38.28 -1.55 27.29
N THR A 800 39.48 -1.74 26.70
CA THR A 800 39.85 -1.08 25.44
C THR A 800 40.22 -2.08 24.36
N ARG A 801 39.95 -1.70 23.11
CA ARG A 801 40.36 -2.44 21.92
C ARG A 801 40.76 -1.44 20.83
N SER A 802 41.93 -1.66 20.22
CA SER A 802 42.48 -0.74 19.21
C SER A 802 41.58 -0.62 17.97
N LYS A 803 40.94 -1.71 17.57
CA LYS A 803 40.11 -1.76 16.37
C LYS A 803 39.02 -2.83 16.46
N LEU A 804 37.81 -2.47 16.03
CA LEU A 804 36.70 -3.38 15.76
C LEU A 804 36.33 -3.26 14.28
N THR A 805 36.72 -4.28 13.50
CA THR A 805 36.50 -4.27 12.05
C THR A 805 35.01 -4.31 11.72
N LYS A 806 34.66 -3.81 10.55
CA LYS A 806 33.31 -3.92 10.01
C LYS A 806 32.77 -5.36 10.09
N GLN A 807 31.55 -5.51 10.59
CA GLN A 807 30.86 -6.79 10.85
C GLN A 807 31.51 -7.69 11.91
N ASP A 808 32.55 -7.21 12.60
CA ASP A 808 33.15 -7.95 13.70
C ASP A 808 32.29 -7.83 14.96
N ILE A 809 32.40 -8.86 15.79
CA ILE A 809 31.72 -8.98 17.07
C ILE A 809 32.79 -9.05 18.15
N TRP A 810 32.62 -8.26 19.20
CA TRP A 810 33.49 -8.28 20.36
C TRP A 810 32.69 -8.50 21.63
N GLN A 811 32.99 -9.60 22.31
CA GLN A 811 32.49 -9.84 23.65
C GLN A 811 33.46 -9.27 24.68
N VAL A 812 32.95 -8.38 25.52
CA VAL A 812 33.64 -7.81 26.68
C VAL A 812 33.06 -8.43 27.93
N THR A 813 33.91 -9.00 28.78
CA THR A 813 33.46 -9.65 30.02
C THR A 813 34.16 -9.02 31.22
N PHE A 814 33.35 -8.51 32.15
CA PHE A 814 33.78 -8.02 33.45
C PHE A 814 33.54 -9.11 34.49
N MET A 815 34.60 -9.55 35.17
CA MET A 815 34.52 -10.59 36.19
C MET A 815 34.39 -9.98 37.57
N SER A 816 33.42 -10.48 38.35
CA SER A 816 33.27 -10.19 39.77
C SER A 816 33.78 -11.34 40.63
N THR A 817 34.37 -10.99 41.76
CA THR A 817 34.67 -11.90 42.88
C THR A 817 33.44 -12.18 43.77
N GLY A 818 32.31 -11.56 43.45
CA GLY A 818 31.04 -11.70 44.16
C GLY A 818 30.74 -10.52 45.07
N ILE A 819 29.43 -10.31 45.32
CA ILE A 819 28.98 -9.24 46.21
C ILE A 819 29.22 -9.66 47.67
N THR A 820 29.93 -8.83 48.43
CA THR A 820 30.21 -9.10 49.85
C THR A 820 28.94 -8.93 50.70
N CYS A 821 28.85 -9.65 51.82
CA CYS A 821 27.74 -9.48 52.76
C CYS A 821 27.64 -8.02 53.26
N ASP A 822 28.79 -7.38 53.46
CA ASP A 822 28.87 -5.98 53.90
C ASP A 822 28.27 -5.04 52.87
N ALA A 823 28.54 -5.25 51.57
CA ALA A 823 27.91 -4.46 50.52
C ALA A 823 26.38 -4.67 50.47
N VAL A 824 25.91 -5.92 50.62
CA VAL A 824 24.46 -6.21 50.68
C VAL A 824 23.76 -5.48 51.82
N ILE A 825 24.40 -5.43 52.99
CA ILE A 825 23.87 -4.78 54.20
C ILE A 825 23.97 -3.26 54.07
N ASN A 826 25.16 -2.74 53.77
CA ASN A 826 25.45 -1.30 53.74
C ASN A 826 24.63 -0.53 52.69
N TYR A 827 24.28 -1.19 51.59
CA TYR A 827 23.49 -0.61 50.50
C TYR A 827 22.04 -1.11 50.45
N ASN A 828 21.64 -1.97 51.40
CA ASN A 828 20.31 -2.56 51.47
C ASN A 828 19.86 -3.22 50.15
N LEU A 829 20.74 -4.02 49.55
CA LEU A 829 20.54 -4.61 48.23
C LEU A 829 19.44 -5.68 48.19
N ARG A 830 18.99 -6.18 49.35
CA ARG A 830 17.92 -7.19 49.43
C ARG A 830 16.57 -6.69 48.92
N LYS A 831 16.35 -5.37 48.92
CA LYS A 831 15.08 -4.75 48.54
C LYS A 831 15.21 -3.77 47.37
N LYS A 832 16.41 -3.59 46.83
CA LYS A 832 16.72 -2.57 45.84
C LYS A 832 17.50 -3.20 44.68
N PHE A 833 17.16 -2.81 43.46
CA PHE A 833 17.88 -3.23 42.27
C PHE A 833 19.11 -2.34 42.03
N ILE A 834 20.14 -2.89 41.37
CA ILE A 834 21.35 -2.16 40.99
C ILE A 834 21.31 -1.96 39.48
N PRO A 835 21.04 -0.74 38.99
CA PRO A 835 21.16 -0.47 37.56
C PRO A 835 22.64 -0.50 37.16
N PHE A 836 22.98 -1.20 36.09
CA PHE A 836 24.27 -1.09 35.44
C PHE A 836 24.12 -0.24 34.18
N ASN A 837 25.09 0.63 33.95
CA ASN A 837 25.20 1.43 32.74
C ASN A 837 26.47 1.03 32.00
N VAL A 838 26.32 0.75 30.71
CA VAL A 838 27.44 0.53 29.80
C VAL A 838 27.52 1.68 28.80
N THR A 839 28.69 2.27 28.67
CA THR A 839 28.97 3.32 27.69
C THR A 839 30.07 2.88 26.76
N VAL A 840 29.91 3.13 25.47
CA VAL A 840 30.90 2.79 24.45
C VAL A 840 31.34 4.08 23.75
N MET A 841 32.66 4.26 23.63
CA MET A 841 33.28 5.39 22.92
C MET A 841 34.25 4.86 21.87
N TYR A 842 34.27 5.46 20.68
CA TYR A 842 35.16 5.06 19.59
C TYR A 842 35.30 6.17 18.56
N ASP A 843 36.38 6.11 17.79
CA ASP A 843 36.58 6.93 16.61
C ASP A 843 35.94 6.25 15.40
N TYR A 844 35.29 7.04 14.57
CA TYR A 844 34.58 6.55 13.39
C TYR A 844 34.80 7.47 12.20
N GLU A 845 35.01 6.89 11.03
CA GLU A 845 35.21 7.61 9.78
C GLU A 845 33.94 7.56 8.93
N SER A 846 33.42 8.73 8.55
CA SER A 846 32.23 8.85 7.69
C SER A 846 32.63 9.46 6.35
N ASN A 847 32.16 8.86 5.27
CA ASN A 847 32.47 9.30 3.91
C ASN A 847 31.18 9.72 3.19
N SER A 848 31.27 10.81 2.43
CA SER A 848 30.14 11.37 1.69
C SER A 848 30.59 11.80 0.31
N ASN A 849 29.78 11.53 -0.72
CA ASN A 849 30.11 11.86 -2.10
C ASN A 849 28.99 12.69 -2.75
N LEU A 850 29.37 13.74 -3.50
CA LEU A 850 28.48 14.60 -4.25
C LEU A 850 28.87 14.61 -5.73
N LYS A 851 27.94 14.21 -6.59
CA LYS A 851 28.11 14.28 -8.04
C LYS A 851 27.50 15.58 -8.54
N ILE A 852 28.32 16.52 -8.97
CA ILE A 852 27.88 17.78 -9.56
C ILE A 852 28.01 17.65 -11.08
N GLU A 853 26.97 18.02 -11.81
CA GLU A 853 26.99 18.04 -13.28
C GLU A 853 27.10 19.48 -13.73
N PHE A 854 28.08 19.79 -14.58
CA PHE A 854 28.23 21.10 -15.20
C PHE A 854 27.83 21.00 -16.67
N VAL A 855 27.14 22.02 -17.17
CA VAL A 855 26.80 22.12 -18.60
C VAL A 855 27.25 23.46 -19.15
N SER A 856 27.72 23.44 -20.39
CA SER A 856 28.16 24.66 -21.07
C SER A 856 27.01 25.65 -21.27
N ASN A 857 27.35 26.91 -21.47
CA ASN A 857 26.38 27.97 -21.78
C ASN A 857 25.48 27.60 -22.98
N GLU A 858 26.05 26.98 -24.01
CA GLU A 858 25.35 26.54 -25.23
C GLU A 858 24.34 25.41 -24.97
N GLU A 859 24.74 24.38 -24.21
CA GLU A 859 23.85 23.25 -23.89
C GLU A 859 22.76 23.69 -22.90
N TRP A 860 23.07 24.60 -21.98
CA TRP A 860 22.07 25.22 -21.10
C TRP A 860 20.97 25.93 -21.90
N GLU A 861 21.33 26.76 -22.87
CA GLU A 861 20.37 27.42 -23.75
C GLU A 861 19.53 26.42 -24.55
N LYS A 862 20.15 25.36 -25.08
CA LYS A 862 19.44 24.30 -25.80
C LYS A 862 18.45 23.56 -24.89
N LEU A 863 18.80 23.28 -23.63
CA LEU A 863 17.90 22.67 -22.65
C LEU A 863 16.73 23.58 -22.28
N ILE A 864 16.95 24.90 -22.23
CA ILE A 864 15.86 25.88 -22.07
C ILE A 864 14.95 25.89 -23.30
N ARG A 865 15.50 26.00 -24.51
CA ARG A 865 14.73 26.07 -25.77
C ARG A 865 13.89 24.82 -26.01
N THR A 866 14.40 23.65 -25.64
CA THR A 866 13.69 22.37 -25.75
C THR A 866 12.68 22.12 -24.61
N GLY A 867 12.68 22.95 -23.56
CA GLY A 867 11.86 22.76 -22.37
C GLY A 867 12.30 21.58 -21.48
N GLU A 868 13.47 20.99 -21.74
CA GLU A 868 14.00 19.86 -20.97
C GLU A 868 14.68 20.29 -19.66
N ILE A 869 15.07 21.56 -19.52
CA ILE A 869 15.76 22.09 -18.35
C ILE A 869 15.01 21.76 -17.04
N ASN A 870 13.69 21.95 -17.01
CA ASN A 870 12.87 21.67 -15.82
C ASN A 870 12.80 20.18 -15.47
N ARG A 871 13.04 19.28 -16.44
CA ARG A 871 13.07 17.83 -16.21
C ARG A 871 14.42 17.35 -15.68
N ARG A 872 15.49 18.08 -16.03
CA ARG A 872 16.87 17.78 -15.59
C ARG A 872 17.23 18.45 -14.27
N LEU A 873 16.69 19.64 -14.00
CA LEU A 873 16.93 20.38 -12.75
C LEU A 873 16.45 19.59 -11.53
N ARG A 874 17.42 19.05 -10.77
CA ARG A 874 17.17 18.26 -9.56
C ARG A 874 18.05 18.75 -8.42
N PHE A 875 17.52 18.65 -7.20
CA PHE A 875 18.36 18.73 -6.01
C PHE A 875 19.19 17.45 -5.96
N ILE A 876 20.52 17.60 -5.99
CA ILE A 876 21.41 16.45 -5.80
C ILE A 876 21.67 16.32 -4.30
N GLN A 877 21.43 15.13 -3.79
CA GLN A 877 21.75 14.75 -2.42
C GLN A 877 23.09 14.03 -2.42
N SER A 878 23.89 14.26 -1.37
CA SER A 878 25.08 13.44 -1.16
C SER A 878 24.72 12.00 -0.85
N GLU A 879 25.50 11.07 -1.40
CA GLU A 879 25.49 9.68 -0.97
C GLU A 879 26.35 9.58 0.31
N CYS A 880 25.70 9.35 1.45
CA CYS A 880 26.39 9.23 2.75
C CYS A 880 26.59 7.75 3.12
N SER A 881 27.75 7.39 3.67
CA SER A 881 27.93 6.06 4.27
C SER A 881 27.03 5.86 5.50
N SER A 882 26.57 4.63 5.76
CA SER A 882 25.89 4.27 7.01
C SER A 882 26.85 4.42 8.19
N ALA A 883 26.66 5.49 8.97
CA ALA A 883 27.55 5.91 10.04
C ALA A 883 26.72 6.53 11.18
N PRO A 884 27.17 6.43 12.45
CA PRO A 884 26.55 7.15 13.56
C PRO A 884 26.65 8.67 13.38
N VAL A 885 27.67 9.13 12.64
CA VAL A 885 27.86 10.53 12.25
C VAL A 885 27.38 10.75 10.82
N LYS A 886 26.34 11.57 10.68
CA LYS A 886 25.81 12.03 9.39
C LYS A 886 26.73 13.11 8.84
N LEU A 887 27.48 12.76 7.81
CA LEU A 887 28.23 13.72 7.00
C LEU A 887 27.47 13.95 5.68
N SER A 888 26.84 15.11 5.56
CA SER A 888 26.14 15.52 4.34
C SER A 888 26.90 16.64 3.64
N ILE A 889 26.99 16.54 2.32
CA ILE A 889 27.63 17.55 1.46
C ILE A 889 26.64 17.94 0.36
N GLY A 890 26.53 19.22 0.05
CA GLY A 890 25.56 19.68 -0.93
C GLY A 890 25.89 21.05 -1.46
N THR A 891 25.12 21.49 -2.46
CA THR A 891 25.15 22.85 -2.98
C THR A 891 23.86 23.57 -2.55
N PRO A 892 23.84 24.25 -1.39
CA PRO A 892 22.62 24.79 -0.81
C PRO A 892 21.92 25.74 -1.78
N GLY A 893 20.63 25.51 -2.03
CA GLY A 893 19.81 26.38 -2.89
C GLY A 893 20.03 26.21 -4.40
N LEU A 894 20.97 25.36 -4.83
CA LEU A 894 21.26 25.15 -6.25
C LEU A 894 20.76 23.79 -6.74
N LYS A 895 20.16 23.80 -7.93
CA LYS A 895 19.73 22.59 -8.65
C LYS A 895 20.79 22.26 -9.70
N ASN A 896 21.05 20.98 -9.91
CA ASN A 896 21.93 20.50 -10.96
C ASN A 896 21.14 20.16 -12.23
N PRO A 897 21.74 20.27 -13.43
CA PRO A 897 23.13 20.67 -13.65
C PRO A 897 23.39 22.15 -13.32
N LEU A 898 24.64 22.52 -13.06
CA LEU A 898 25.10 23.89 -12.88
C LEU A 898 25.51 24.47 -14.24
N LYS A 899 25.19 25.75 -14.45
CA LYS A 899 25.58 26.46 -15.66
C LYS A 899 27.07 26.83 -15.59
N GLU A 900 27.75 26.80 -16.72
CA GLU A 900 29.09 27.39 -16.88
C GLU A 900 29.13 28.82 -16.33
N ASP A 901 30.24 29.17 -15.65
CA ASP A 901 30.46 30.44 -14.95
C ASP A 901 29.56 30.72 -13.73
N GLN A 902 28.69 29.79 -13.33
CA GLN A 902 27.85 29.96 -12.15
C GLN A 902 28.63 29.69 -10.87
N GLU A 903 28.72 30.70 -10.00
CA GLU A 903 29.26 30.53 -8.66
C GLU A 903 28.37 29.59 -7.83
N PHE A 904 29.01 28.71 -7.06
CA PHE A 904 28.33 27.77 -6.17
C PHE A 904 29.09 27.59 -4.87
N TYR A 905 28.34 27.22 -3.83
CA TYR A 905 28.87 26.94 -2.50
C TYR A 905 28.76 25.46 -2.20
N ILE A 906 29.79 24.89 -1.58
CA ILE A 906 29.74 23.54 -1.02
C ILE A 906 29.45 23.67 0.47
N GLY A 907 28.24 23.29 0.87
CA GLY A 907 27.86 23.17 2.27
C GLY A 907 28.21 21.79 2.79
N ILE A 908 28.96 21.73 3.88
CA ILE A 908 29.20 20.51 4.66
C ILE A 908 28.38 20.61 5.95
N ASN A 909 27.53 19.64 6.21
CA ASN A 909 26.73 19.57 7.41
C ASN A 909 26.99 18.24 8.12
N LEU A 910 27.43 18.36 9.37
CA LEU A 910 27.72 17.26 10.29
C LEU A 910 26.64 17.21 11.37
N GLY A 911 26.05 16.03 11.54
CA GLY A 911 25.05 15.78 12.57
C GLY A 911 25.27 14.43 13.23
N ASN A 912 24.85 14.31 14.48
CA ASN A 912 24.69 13.01 15.10
C ASN A 912 23.35 12.42 14.65
N GLU A 913 23.36 11.18 14.14
CA GLU A 913 22.15 10.49 13.70
C GLU A 913 21.77 9.32 14.60
N ASP A 914 22.67 8.91 15.50
CA ASP A 914 22.33 8.03 16.60
C ASP A 914 21.50 8.80 17.64
N ARG A 915 20.28 8.32 17.90
CA ARG A 915 19.32 8.92 18.85
C ARG A 915 19.90 9.02 20.27
N TYR A 916 20.81 8.12 20.64
CA TYR A 916 21.40 8.06 21.98
C TYR A 916 22.89 8.40 21.98
N GLY A 917 23.51 8.49 20.81
CA GLY A 917 24.91 8.88 20.65
C GLY A 917 25.16 10.36 20.93
N GLN A 918 26.43 10.73 20.99
CA GLN A 918 26.86 12.13 20.98
C GLN A 918 28.22 12.21 20.27
N ILE A 919 28.40 13.20 19.39
CA ILE A 919 29.72 13.53 18.84
C ILE A 919 30.49 14.29 19.93
N VAL A 920 31.56 13.67 20.42
CA VAL A 920 32.39 14.25 21.49
C VAL A 920 33.43 15.21 20.92
N LYS A 921 33.99 14.89 19.73
CA LYS A 921 35.03 15.67 19.07
C LYS A 921 35.02 15.39 17.57
N ILE A 922 35.40 16.39 16.78
CA ILE A 922 35.70 16.25 15.35
C ILE A 922 37.21 16.43 15.18
N ASP A 923 37.92 15.33 14.92
CA ASP A 923 39.38 15.40 14.76
C ASP A 923 39.80 16.09 13.45
N GLU A 924 39.20 15.65 12.34
CA GLU A 924 39.54 16.11 11.00
C GLU A 924 38.33 16.03 10.06
N ILE A 925 38.15 17.05 9.22
CA ILE A 925 37.28 17.02 8.05
C ILE A 925 38.17 17.22 6.82
N THR A 926 38.04 16.33 5.83
CA THR A 926 38.77 16.43 4.56
C THR A 926 37.80 16.56 3.40
N LEU A 927 37.90 17.64 2.64
CA LEU A 927 37.22 17.79 1.34
C LEU A 927 38.22 17.48 0.22
N ASN A 928 37.98 16.38 -0.49
CA ASN A 928 38.74 16.00 -1.67
C ASN A 928 38.08 16.60 -2.91
N LEU A 929 38.81 17.43 -3.65
CA LEU A 929 38.37 17.99 -4.93
C LEU A 929 38.98 17.20 -6.10
N PRO A 930 38.29 17.15 -7.26
CA PRO A 930 38.91 16.67 -8.50
C PRO A 930 40.20 17.44 -8.81
N LYS A 931 41.18 16.80 -9.45
CA LYS A 931 42.49 17.42 -9.70
C LYS A 931 42.36 18.67 -10.59
N GLU A 932 41.42 18.63 -11.51
CA GLU A 932 41.08 19.69 -12.45
C GLU A 932 40.63 20.98 -11.75
N PHE A 933 40.05 20.86 -10.55
CA PHE A 933 39.69 22.00 -9.73
C PHE A 933 40.90 22.59 -9.02
N SER A 934 41.87 21.76 -8.60
CA SER A 934 42.97 22.21 -7.73
C SER A 934 44.01 23.13 -8.38
N GLU A 935 44.06 23.21 -9.71
CA GLU A 935 45.06 24.01 -10.43
C GLU A 935 44.63 25.47 -10.64
N ASN A 936 43.32 25.79 -10.56
CA ASN A 936 42.77 27.11 -10.92
C ASN A 936 41.70 27.66 -9.93
N PHE A 937 41.46 27.01 -8.78
CA PHE A 937 40.45 27.48 -7.81
C PHE A 937 41.03 28.48 -6.81
N ASP A 938 40.49 29.70 -6.81
CA ASP A 938 40.69 30.65 -5.73
C ASP A 938 39.57 30.46 -4.69
N ILE A 939 39.88 29.75 -3.60
CA ILE A 939 38.93 29.56 -2.50
C ILE A 939 39.01 30.81 -1.63
N THR A 940 38.20 31.79 -1.98
CA THR A 940 38.20 33.16 -1.42
C THR A 940 37.73 33.22 0.03
N ASP A 941 36.74 32.41 0.42
CA ASP A 941 36.13 32.48 1.76
C ASP A 941 35.92 31.10 2.39
N CYS A 942 36.47 30.89 3.59
CA CYS A 942 36.25 29.70 4.41
C CYS A 942 35.91 30.12 5.85
N THR A 943 34.92 29.45 6.45
CA THR A 943 34.45 29.77 7.81
C THR A 943 35.45 29.37 8.90
N PHE A 944 36.35 28.44 8.62
CA PHE A 944 37.34 27.91 9.57
C PHE A 944 38.75 27.91 8.95
N GLU A 945 39.77 28.00 9.79
CA GLU A 945 41.17 27.86 9.38
C GLU A 945 41.39 26.52 8.66
N LYS A 946 41.97 26.58 7.46
CA LYS A 946 42.22 25.43 6.58
C LYS A 946 43.70 25.25 6.34
N THR A 947 44.12 24.01 6.14
CA THR A 947 45.39 23.72 5.46
C THR A 947 45.06 23.17 4.07
N GLN A 948 45.46 23.88 3.02
CA GLN A 948 45.32 23.40 1.65
C GLN A 948 46.56 22.58 1.28
N GLN A 949 46.34 21.34 0.87
CA GLN A 949 47.39 20.44 0.38
C GLN A 949 46.94 19.89 -0.97
N ASN A 950 47.44 20.47 -2.07
CA ASN A 950 47.09 20.10 -3.44
C ASN A 950 45.56 20.15 -3.67
N ASN A 951 44.94 19.01 -4.00
CA ASN A 951 43.52 18.84 -4.24
C ASN A 951 42.70 18.49 -2.99
N ARG A 952 43.26 18.74 -1.79
CA ARG A 952 42.62 18.46 -0.50
C ARG A 952 42.57 19.71 0.35
N ILE A 953 41.39 19.94 0.92
CA ILE A 953 41.18 20.95 1.95
C ILE A 953 40.97 20.22 3.26
N VAL A 954 41.78 20.54 4.26
CA VAL A 954 41.75 19.88 5.57
C VAL A 954 41.43 20.90 6.66
N TRP A 955 40.43 20.59 7.48
CA TRP A 955 40.10 21.30 8.71
C TRP A 955 40.41 20.39 9.90
N LYS A 956 41.19 20.87 10.88
CA LYS A 956 41.57 20.11 12.08
C LYS A 956 41.15 20.83 13.35
N GLY A 957 40.90 20.06 14.41
CA GLY A 957 40.67 20.61 15.75
C GLY A 957 39.38 21.41 15.86
N LEU A 958 38.31 20.96 15.19
CA LEU A 958 37.01 21.62 15.23
C LEU A 958 36.33 21.37 16.60
N PRO A 959 35.70 22.40 17.19
CA PRO A 959 35.09 22.33 18.51
C PRO A 959 33.84 21.45 18.58
#